data_AF-A0A3U4H0K6-F1
#
_entry.id   AF-A0A3U4H0K6-F1
#
_cell.length_a   1.000
_cell.length_b   1.000
_cell.length_c   1.000
_cell.angle_alpha   90.00
_cell.angle_beta   90.00
_cell.angle_gamma   90.00
#
_symmetry.space_group_name_H-M   'P 1'
#
loop_
_entity.id
_entity.type
_entity.pdbx_description
1 polymer ?
#
loop_
_entity_poly.entity_id
_entity_poly.type
_entity_poly.pdbx_seq_one_letter_code
_entity_poly.pdbx_strand_id
1 'polypeptide(L)'
;MKKTHLLSVLALGISAACHAETYPAPVGPSQSDFGGVGLLQTPTARMAREGEMSLNYRDNDQYRYYSASVQLFPWLETTLRYTDVRTKKYSSVESFSGDQTYKDKAFDVKLRLWEESYWMPQVAVGARDIGGTGLFDAEYIVASKAWGPFDFSLGLGWGYLGTSGNVSNPFCSYSDKFCSRDNSYKEAGSVDGSDMFHGPASLFGGVEYQTPWQPLRLKLEYEGNNYQQDFAGKLEQKSKFNVGAIYRVTDWADVNLSYERGNTFMFGVTLRTNFNDLRPAYHDNSRPQYRPQPQDAILQHSVVANQLTLLKYNAGLADPKIQVKGDTLYVTGEQMKYRDSREGIVRANRIVMNDLPEGIRTIRVTENRLNLPQVTTETDVASLKRHLEGEPLGHETPLAQKRVEPIVPESTEQGWYIDKSRVDFHLDPVLNQSVGGPENFYMYQLGVMGTADLWVTDHLLTTGSVFANIANNYDKFNYTNPPKDSHLPRVRTHVREYVQNDVYVNNLQANYFQYFGNGFYGQVYGGYLETMFGGAGAEVLYRPVDSNWAFGLDANYVKQRDWRSAQDMMKFTDYSVKTGHLTAYWTPSFAQDVLVKASVGQYLAGDKGGTLEIAKRFDSGVVVGGYATITDASPDEYGEGDFTKGVYVSVPLDLFSSGPTRSRAAIGWTPLTRDGGQQLGRKFGLYDMTSDRNVNFR
;
A
#
# COMPACT_ATOMS: atom_id res chain seq x y z
N MET A 1 33.12 -27.97 -33.42
CA MET A 1 32.90 -28.32 -31.99
C MET A 1 33.45 -29.72 -31.74
N LYS A 2 34.32 -29.91 -30.75
CA LYS A 2 34.90 -31.23 -30.42
C LYS A 2 33.79 -32.17 -29.90
N LYS A 3 33.81 -33.44 -30.33
CA LYS A 3 32.80 -34.49 -29.98
C LYS A 3 32.52 -34.61 -28.47
N THR A 4 33.47 -34.21 -27.63
CA THR A 4 33.36 -34.20 -26.17
C THR A 4 32.31 -33.21 -25.62
N HIS A 5 32.05 -32.09 -26.29
CA HIS A 5 31.02 -31.13 -25.81
C HIS A 5 29.60 -31.52 -26.25
N LEU A 6 29.47 -32.34 -27.31
CA LEU A 6 28.17 -32.78 -27.81
C LEU A 6 27.47 -33.70 -26.78
N LEU A 7 28.23 -34.60 -26.15
CA LEU A 7 27.72 -35.52 -25.13
C LEU A 7 27.32 -34.81 -23.84
N SER A 8 28.05 -33.76 -23.43
CA SER A 8 27.67 -32.94 -22.27
C SER A 8 26.41 -32.10 -22.54
N VAL A 9 26.25 -31.56 -23.75
CA VAL A 9 25.05 -30.82 -24.16
C VAL A 9 23.84 -31.76 -24.32
N LEU A 10 24.05 -32.98 -24.84
CA LEU A 10 23.01 -34.03 -24.88
C LEU A 10 22.63 -34.52 -23.49
N ALA A 11 23.59 -34.70 -22.57
CA ALA A 11 23.32 -35.07 -21.19
C ALA A 11 22.55 -33.96 -20.44
N LEU A 12 22.90 -32.69 -20.65
CA LEU A 12 22.12 -31.55 -20.15
C LEU A 12 20.70 -31.50 -20.74
N GLY A 13 20.57 -31.78 -22.05
CA GLY A 13 19.27 -31.84 -22.72
C GLY A 13 18.38 -32.99 -22.24
N ILE A 14 18.95 -34.16 -21.95
CA ILE A 14 18.22 -35.34 -21.46
C ILE A 14 17.85 -35.17 -19.98
N SER A 15 18.75 -34.63 -19.15
CA SER A 15 18.45 -34.34 -17.74
C SER A 15 17.38 -33.25 -17.57
N ALA A 16 17.34 -32.26 -18.47
CA ALA A 16 16.27 -31.25 -18.49
C ALA A 16 14.92 -31.82 -18.96
N ALA A 17 14.92 -32.81 -19.86
CA ALA A 17 13.71 -33.49 -20.32
C ALA A 17 13.09 -34.41 -19.25
N CYS A 18 13.89 -34.95 -18.32
CA CYS A 18 13.42 -35.84 -17.26
C CYS A 18 12.87 -35.11 -16.01
N HIS A 19 13.01 -33.78 -15.93
CA HIS A 19 12.45 -32.92 -14.86
C HIS A 19 11.41 -31.93 -15.40
N ALA A 20 10.60 -32.35 -16.37
CA ALA A 20 9.40 -31.59 -16.74
C ALA A 20 8.35 -31.72 -15.63
N GLU A 21 8.55 -31.01 -14.51
CA GLU A 21 7.43 -30.65 -13.66
C GLU A 21 6.38 -29.96 -14.55
N THR A 22 5.17 -30.50 -14.52
CA THR A 22 4.03 -29.89 -15.18
C THR A 22 3.69 -28.63 -14.41
N TYR A 23 4.30 -27.50 -14.79
CA TYR A 23 3.85 -26.19 -14.34
C TYR A 23 2.38 -26.03 -14.78
N PRO A 24 1.45 -25.75 -13.87
CA PRO A 24 0.07 -25.53 -14.25
C PRO A 24 -0.01 -24.31 -15.18
N ALA A 25 -0.75 -24.45 -16.28
CA ALA A 25 -0.95 -23.42 -17.28
C ALA A 25 -1.62 -22.15 -16.70
N PRO A 26 -1.38 -20.94 -17.26
CA PRO A 26 -0.17 -20.44 -17.90
C PRO A 26 0.70 -19.61 -16.92
N VAL A 27 2.00 -19.51 -17.21
CA VAL A 27 3.10 -18.88 -16.43
C VAL A 27 2.92 -17.37 -16.15
N GLY A 28 1.82 -16.79 -16.62
CA GLY A 28 1.52 -15.35 -16.60
C GLY A 28 2.40 -14.57 -17.58
N PRO A 29 2.03 -13.32 -17.91
CA PRO A 29 2.90 -12.46 -18.73
C PRO A 29 4.25 -12.22 -18.05
N SER A 30 5.25 -11.84 -18.82
CA SER A 30 6.59 -11.50 -18.32
C SER A 30 6.75 -10.00 -18.13
N GLN A 31 7.77 -9.59 -17.37
CA GLN A 31 8.09 -8.20 -17.08
C GLN A 31 9.13 -7.65 -18.07
N SER A 32 8.94 -6.38 -18.47
CA SER A 32 9.87 -5.62 -19.32
C SER A 32 11.09 -5.12 -18.54
N ASP A 33 12.08 -4.55 -19.23
CA ASP A 33 13.29 -4.01 -18.60
C ASP A 33 13.00 -2.75 -17.79
N PHE A 34 11.96 -2.04 -18.19
CA PHE A 34 11.42 -0.87 -17.52
C PHE A 34 10.45 -1.22 -16.37
N GLY A 35 10.19 -2.51 -16.12
CA GLY A 35 9.06 -2.97 -15.31
C GLY A 35 7.74 -2.96 -16.07
N GLY A 36 6.68 -3.44 -15.44
CA GLY A 36 5.39 -3.68 -16.06
C GLY A 36 5.43 -4.82 -17.09
N VAL A 37 4.26 -5.32 -17.46
CA VAL A 37 4.16 -6.41 -18.43
C VAL A 37 4.58 -5.95 -19.84
N GLY A 38 5.53 -6.67 -20.44
CA GLY A 38 6.12 -6.33 -21.73
C GLY A 38 7.10 -7.37 -22.26
N LEU A 39 7.70 -7.06 -23.41
CA LEU A 39 8.77 -7.85 -24.01
C LEU A 39 10.11 -7.51 -23.32
N LEU A 40 11.03 -6.84 -23.97
CA LEU A 40 12.29 -6.39 -23.38
C LEU A 40 12.16 -4.90 -23.08
N GLN A 41 12.43 -4.04 -24.06
CA GLN A 41 12.28 -2.59 -23.93
C GLN A 41 10.82 -2.13 -24.14
N THR A 42 10.00 -2.93 -24.82
CA THR A 42 8.66 -2.54 -25.29
C THR A 42 7.52 -3.13 -24.44
N PRO A 43 6.42 -2.38 -24.25
CA PRO A 43 5.25 -2.88 -23.56
C PRO A 43 4.44 -3.86 -24.44
N THR A 44 3.60 -4.68 -23.82
CA THR A 44 2.57 -5.47 -24.52
C THR A 44 1.19 -5.06 -24.02
N ALA A 45 0.13 -5.50 -24.72
CA ALA A 45 -1.23 -5.26 -24.26
C ALA A 45 -1.63 -6.15 -23.09
N ARG A 46 -0.81 -7.17 -22.76
CA ARG A 46 -1.11 -8.15 -21.70
C ARG A 46 -1.17 -7.51 -20.32
N MET A 47 -2.00 -8.11 -19.48
CA MET A 47 -2.20 -7.77 -18.08
C MET A 47 -1.90 -9.00 -17.24
N ALA A 48 -1.26 -8.80 -16.10
CA ALA A 48 -1.11 -9.81 -15.08
C ALA A 48 -2.46 -10.10 -14.40
N ARG A 49 -2.49 -11.09 -13.50
CA ARG A 49 -3.64 -11.30 -12.63
C ARG A 49 -3.80 -10.13 -11.66
N GLU A 50 -5.03 -9.76 -11.34
CA GLU A 50 -5.29 -8.77 -10.30
C GLU A 50 -4.59 -9.15 -8.99
N GLY A 51 -3.97 -8.16 -8.34
CA GLY A 51 -3.19 -8.33 -7.12
C GLY A 51 -1.77 -8.83 -7.36
N GLU A 52 -1.38 -9.14 -8.60
CA GLU A 52 0.00 -9.53 -8.87
C GLU A 52 0.95 -8.34 -8.62
N MET A 53 1.98 -8.59 -7.84
CA MET A 53 3.08 -7.68 -7.56
C MET A 53 4.37 -8.31 -8.09
N SER A 54 5.19 -7.52 -8.78
CA SER A 54 6.54 -7.91 -9.16
C SER A 54 7.58 -6.88 -8.73
N LEU A 55 8.70 -7.36 -8.19
CA LEU A 55 9.92 -6.58 -7.99
C LEU A 55 10.95 -7.00 -9.03
N ASN A 56 11.47 -6.05 -9.80
CA ASN A 56 12.36 -6.31 -10.90
C ASN A 56 13.71 -5.62 -10.69
N TYR A 57 14.77 -6.34 -11.02
CA TYR A 57 16.12 -5.80 -11.19
C TYR A 57 16.59 -6.10 -12.61
N ARG A 58 17.17 -5.09 -13.28
CA ARG A 58 17.75 -5.19 -14.62
C ARG A 58 19.06 -4.42 -14.64
N ASP A 59 20.10 -4.98 -15.24
CA ASP A 59 21.45 -4.40 -15.29
C ASP A 59 22.07 -4.55 -16.67
N ASN A 60 22.58 -3.44 -17.20
CA ASN A 60 23.51 -3.40 -18.32
C ASN A 60 24.63 -2.38 -18.04
N ASP A 61 25.49 -2.14 -19.01
CA ASP A 61 26.64 -1.24 -18.91
C ASP A 61 26.27 0.25 -18.75
N GLN A 62 25.05 0.65 -19.17
CA GLN A 62 24.56 2.03 -19.15
C GLN A 62 23.60 2.31 -17.99
N TYR A 63 22.78 1.33 -17.63
CA TYR A 63 21.62 1.49 -16.75
C TYR A 63 21.47 0.32 -15.79
N ARG A 64 20.98 0.64 -14.59
CA ARG A 64 20.27 -0.32 -13.74
C ARG A 64 18.85 0.14 -13.51
N TYR A 65 17.90 -0.76 -13.64
CA TYR A 65 16.51 -0.50 -13.35
C TYR A 65 16.07 -1.33 -12.15
N TYR A 66 15.48 -0.65 -11.18
CA TYR A 66 14.75 -1.26 -10.07
C TYR A 66 13.29 -0.87 -10.23
N SER A 67 12.39 -1.83 -10.38
CA SER A 67 10.97 -1.50 -10.52
C SER A 67 10.06 -2.37 -9.68
N ALA A 68 8.95 -1.78 -9.25
CA ALA A 68 7.87 -2.44 -8.54
C ALA A 68 6.59 -2.23 -9.33
N SER A 69 6.01 -3.32 -9.86
CA SER A 69 4.79 -3.28 -10.64
C SER A 69 3.66 -3.96 -9.87
N VAL A 70 2.47 -3.36 -9.91
CA VAL A 70 1.26 -3.89 -9.28
C VAL A 70 0.12 -3.87 -10.28
N GLN A 71 -0.53 -5.01 -10.47
CA GLN A 71 -1.78 -5.12 -11.21
C GLN A 71 -2.94 -4.76 -10.29
N LEU A 72 -3.23 -3.46 -10.17
CA LEU A 72 -4.27 -2.94 -9.28
C LEU A 72 -5.65 -3.47 -9.64
N PHE A 73 -6.00 -3.48 -10.92
CA PHE A 73 -7.27 -4.03 -11.42
C PHE A 73 -6.99 -4.91 -12.65
N PRO A 74 -7.93 -5.76 -13.09
CA PRO A 74 -7.76 -6.57 -14.31
C PRO A 74 -7.50 -5.74 -15.59
N TRP A 75 -7.72 -4.43 -15.52
CA TRP A 75 -7.52 -3.46 -16.59
C TRP A 75 -6.51 -2.34 -16.27
N LEU A 76 -5.96 -2.27 -15.05
CA LEU A 76 -5.01 -1.23 -14.64
C LEU A 76 -3.75 -1.83 -14.01
N GLU A 77 -2.61 -1.61 -14.66
CA GLU A 77 -1.27 -1.90 -14.15
C GLU A 77 -0.55 -0.58 -13.86
N THR A 78 0.14 -0.52 -12.73
CA THR A 78 0.98 0.62 -12.34
C THR A 78 2.38 0.15 -12.01
N THR A 79 3.40 0.92 -12.38
CA THR A 79 4.80 0.60 -12.09
C THR A 79 5.52 1.80 -11.50
N LEU A 80 6.26 1.59 -10.42
CA LEU A 80 7.26 2.53 -9.92
C LEU A 80 8.62 2.05 -10.39
N ARG A 81 9.47 2.96 -10.88
CA ARG A 81 10.82 2.64 -11.30
C ARG A 81 11.83 3.65 -10.77
N TYR A 82 12.95 3.12 -10.28
CA TYR A 82 14.19 3.86 -10.09
C TYR A 82 15.19 3.45 -11.16
N THR A 83 15.73 4.43 -11.85
CA THR A 83 16.77 4.24 -12.87
C THR A 83 18.09 4.80 -12.37
N ASP A 84 19.13 3.97 -12.36
CA ASP A 84 20.50 4.36 -12.08
C ASP A 84 21.26 4.50 -13.41
N VAL A 85 21.70 5.72 -13.72
CA VAL A 85 22.40 6.06 -14.96
C VAL A 85 23.90 6.01 -14.72
N ARG A 86 24.52 4.91 -15.13
CA ARG A 86 25.91 4.57 -14.76
C ARG A 86 26.95 5.50 -15.37
N THR A 87 26.60 6.20 -16.44
CA THR A 87 27.50 7.09 -17.18
C THR A 87 27.42 8.56 -16.72
N LYS A 88 26.51 8.89 -15.80
CA LYS A 88 26.30 10.26 -15.32
C LYS A 88 26.48 10.32 -13.81
N LYS A 89 27.19 11.34 -13.32
CA LYS A 89 27.21 11.68 -11.89
C LYS A 89 25.89 12.32 -11.49
N TYR A 90 25.48 12.12 -10.24
CA TYR A 90 24.29 12.76 -9.69
C TYR A 90 24.41 14.29 -9.70
N SER A 91 25.58 14.82 -9.33
CA SER A 91 25.90 16.24 -9.42
C SER A 91 27.32 16.44 -9.94
N SER A 92 27.57 17.60 -10.55
CA SER A 92 28.91 18.05 -10.89
C SER A 92 29.71 18.51 -9.66
N VAL A 93 29.06 18.66 -8.50
CA VAL A 93 29.67 19.11 -7.25
C VAL A 93 30.05 17.90 -6.40
N GLU A 94 31.33 17.56 -6.36
CA GLU A 94 31.85 16.39 -5.64
C GLU A 94 31.51 16.41 -4.14
N SER A 95 31.52 17.58 -3.51
CA SER A 95 31.16 17.71 -2.08
C SER A 95 29.67 17.44 -1.80
N PHE A 96 28.82 17.45 -2.84
CA PHE A 96 27.38 17.22 -2.70
C PHE A 96 27.02 15.75 -2.88
N SER A 97 27.55 15.07 -3.92
CA SER A 97 27.15 13.69 -4.26
C SER A 97 28.30 12.70 -4.41
N GLY A 98 29.55 13.13 -4.27
CA GLY A 98 30.72 12.26 -4.48
C GLY A 98 30.72 11.57 -5.85
N ASP A 99 30.96 10.25 -5.82
CA ASP A 99 30.93 9.35 -6.98
C ASP A 99 29.54 8.75 -7.27
N GLN A 100 28.49 9.20 -6.58
CA GLN A 100 27.13 8.73 -6.79
C GLN A 100 26.70 8.96 -8.24
N THR A 101 26.21 7.90 -8.87
CA THR A 101 25.63 7.97 -10.22
C THR A 101 24.24 8.59 -10.18
N TYR A 102 23.81 9.20 -11.28
CA TYR A 102 22.52 9.87 -11.38
C TYR A 102 21.36 8.90 -11.15
N LYS A 103 20.32 9.36 -10.45
CA LYS A 103 19.12 8.58 -10.13
C LYS A 103 17.89 9.29 -10.64
N ASP A 104 17.11 8.57 -11.42
CA ASP A 104 15.81 9.01 -11.92
C ASP A 104 14.68 8.19 -11.31
N LYS A 105 13.50 8.80 -11.24
CA LYS A 105 12.27 8.27 -10.64
C LYS A 105 11.13 8.39 -11.65
N ALA A 106 10.49 7.27 -11.95
CA ALA A 106 9.39 7.21 -12.91
C ALA A 106 8.18 6.47 -12.34
N PHE A 107 6.99 6.92 -12.75
CA PHE A 107 5.73 6.24 -12.52
C PHE A 107 5.03 5.94 -13.85
N ASP A 108 4.76 4.67 -14.10
CA ASP A 108 4.14 4.21 -15.34
C ASP A 108 2.72 3.71 -15.08
N VAL A 109 1.82 3.95 -16.03
CA VAL A 109 0.43 3.49 -16.00
C VAL A 109 0.10 2.80 -17.31
N LYS A 110 -0.58 1.65 -17.24
CA LYS A 110 -1.13 0.95 -18.40
C LYS A 110 -2.59 0.56 -18.17
N LEU A 111 -3.43 0.93 -19.12
CA LEU A 111 -4.87 0.72 -19.13
C LEU A 111 -5.24 -0.23 -20.26
N ARG A 112 -5.89 -1.35 -19.95
CA ARG A 112 -6.46 -2.27 -20.94
C ARG A 112 -7.80 -1.71 -21.39
N LEU A 113 -7.94 -1.49 -22.69
CA LEU A 113 -9.17 -0.98 -23.30
C LEU A 113 -10.19 -2.10 -23.51
N TRP A 114 -9.75 -3.25 -24.02
CA TRP A 114 -10.59 -4.43 -24.18
C TRP A 114 -9.77 -5.73 -24.18
N GLU A 115 -10.44 -6.84 -23.88
CA GLU A 115 -9.83 -8.18 -23.85
C GLU A 115 -9.70 -8.77 -25.25
N GLU A 116 -8.75 -9.69 -25.39
CA GLU A 116 -8.67 -10.51 -26.58
C GLU A 116 -9.94 -11.34 -26.73
N SER A 117 -10.52 -11.33 -27.94
CA SER A 117 -11.57 -12.26 -28.34
C SER A 117 -11.05 -13.15 -29.46
N TYR A 118 -11.88 -14.05 -29.98
CA TYR A 118 -11.50 -14.85 -31.16
C TYR A 118 -11.04 -13.96 -32.33
N TRP A 119 -11.74 -12.84 -32.59
CA TRP A 119 -11.51 -11.97 -33.76
C TRP A 119 -10.65 -10.74 -33.47
N MET A 120 -10.68 -10.22 -32.25
CA MET A 120 -10.00 -8.97 -31.90
C MET A 120 -8.80 -9.22 -30.97
N PRO A 121 -7.67 -8.53 -31.16
CA PRO A 121 -6.58 -8.55 -30.20
C PRO A 121 -6.98 -7.83 -28.91
N GLN A 122 -6.29 -8.15 -27.83
CA GLN A 122 -6.31 -7.34 -26.62
C GLN A 122 -5.61 -6.01 -26.91
N VAL A 123 -6.15 -4.89 -26.43
CA VAL A 123 -5.54 -3.57 -26.64
C VAL A 123 -5.35 -2.84 -25.32
N ALA A 124 -4.20 -2.19 -25.19
CA ALA A 124 -3.88 -1.32 -24.07
C ALA A 124 -3.32 0.03 -24.55
N VAL A 125 -3.55 1.04 -23.74
CA VAL A 125 -2.87 2.33 -23.81
C VAL A 125 -2.03 2.49 -22.54
N GLY A 126 -0.87 3.10 -22.64
CA GLY A 126 -0.07 3.40 -21.47
C GLY A 126 0.82 4.61 -21.64
N ALA A 127 1.31 5.08 -20.51
CA ALA A 127 2.27 6.16 -20.42
C ALA A 127 3.34 5.77 -19.39
N ARG A 128 4.60 6.09 -19.72
CA ARG A 128 5.77 5.89 -18.88
C ARG A 128 6.24 7.23 -18.34
N ASP A 129 6.82 7.23 -17.15
CA ASP A 129 7.43 8.42 -16.53
C ASP A 129 6.44 9.59 -16.30
N ILE A 130 5.19 9.27 -15.94
CA ILE A 130 4.17 10.26 -15.62
C ILE A 130 4.54 10.99 -14.33
N GLY A 131 4.87 12.27 -14.45
CA GLY A 131 5.19 13.10 -13.30
C GLY A 131 6.56 12.81 -12.67
N GLY A 132 7.47 12.19 -13.42
CA GLY A 132 8.89 12.08 -13.08
C GLY A 132 9.72 13.23 -13.66
N THR A 133 10.92 12.92 -14.16
CA THR A 133 11.83 13.94 -14.74
C THR A 133 11.68 14.10 -16.26
N GLY A 134 10.91 13.22 -16.90
CA GLY A 134 10.67 13.23 -18.35
C GLY A 134 11.74 12.49 -19.16
N LEU A 135 12.74 11.88 -18.50
CA LEU A 135 13.87 11.22 -19.15
C LEU A 135 13.47 10.01 -19.99
N PHE A 136 12.45 9.27 -19.55
CA PHE A 136 11.96 8.07 -20.23
C PHE A 136 10.49 8.20 -20.61
N ASP A 137 10.02 9.44 -20.75
CA ASP A 137 8.64 9.76 -21.06
C ASP A 137 8.23 9.18 -22.42
N ALA A 138 7.15 8.42 -22.42
CA ALA A 138 6.64 7.74 -23.60
C ALA A 138 5.19 7.36 -23.43
N GLU A 139 4.37 7.64 -24.44
CA GLU A 139 3.01 7.14 -24.56
C GLU A 139 2.95 6.06 -25.64
N TYR A 140 2.01 5.12 -25.49
CA TYR A 140 1.86 4.05 -26.46
C TYR A 140 0.43 3.51 -26.53
N ILE A 141 0.10 2.96 -27.70
CA ILE A 141 -1.05 2.09 -27.92
C ILE A 141 -0.50 0.78 -28.45
N VAL A 142 -0.90 -0.35 -27.85
CA VAL A 142 -0.39 -1.68 -28.20
C VAL A 142 -1.51 -2.70 -28.27
N ALA A 143 -1.42 -3.58 -29.26
CA ALA A 143 -2.32 -4.71 -29.45
C ALA A 143 -1.55 -6.03 -29.29
N SER A 144 -2.14 -7.01 -28.60
CA SER A 144 -1.58 -8.36 -28.45
C SER A 144 -2.57 -9.45 -28.83
N LYS A 145 -2.08 -10.50 -29.49
CA LYS A 145 -2.89 -11.63 -29.97
C LYS A 145 -2.14 -12.94 -29.75
N ALA A 146 -2.78 -13.88 -29.06
CA ALA A 146 -2.21 -15.20 -28.81
C ALA A 146 -2.58 -16.15 -29.94
N TRP A 147 -1.60 -16.94 -30.38
CA TRP A 147 -1.80 -18.01 -31.35
C TRP A 147 -0.95 -19.23 -30.98
N GLY A 148 -1.58 -20.21 -30.32
CA GLY A 148 -0.89 -21.37 -29.78
C GLY A 148 0.14 -20.95 -28.72
N PRO A 149 1.43 -21.36 -28.83
CA PRO A 149 2.48 -20.98 -27.89
C PRO A 149 3.07 -19.59 -28.14
N PHE A 150 2.60 -18.87 -29.16
CA PHE A 150 3.09 -17.55 -29.51
C PHE A 150 2.13 -16.45 -29.04
N ASP A 151 2.68 -15.36 -28.54
CA ASP A 151 1.97 -14.14 -28.21
C ASP A 151 2.57 -12.97 -28.98
N PHE A 152 1.85 -12.50 -29.99
CA PHE A 152 2.30 -11.42 -30.87
C PHE A 152 1.85 -10.09 -30.32
N SER A 153 2.73 -9.09 -30.37
CA SER A 153 2.41 -7.71 -29.99
C SER A 153 2.85 -6.73 -31.07
N LEU A 154 2.00 -5.74 -31.35
CA LEU A 154 2.30 -4.64 -32.26
C LEU A 154 1.75 -3.35 -31.66
N GLY A 155 2.58 -2.33 -31.58
CA GLY A 155 2.22 -1.05 -31.00
C GLY A 155 2.80 0.13 -31.75
N LEU A 156 2.25 1.28 -31.42
CA LEU A 156 2.67 2.60 -31.85
C LEU A 156 3.05 3.39 -30.60
N GLY A 157 4.26 3.95 -30.59
CA GLY A 157 4.82 4.68 -29.46
C GLY A 157 5.26 6.09 -29.85
N TRP A 158 5.21 6.98 -28.86
CA TRP A 158 5.69 8.36 -28.87
C TRP A 158 6.76 8.55 -27.79
N GLY A 159 7.38 9.72 -27.73
CA GLY A 159 8.46 10.00 -26.78
C GLY A 159 9.63 9.02 -26.93
N TYR A 160 10.14 8.49 -25.81
CA TYR A 160 11.28 7.57 -25.77
C TYR A 160 11.07 6.30 -26.64
N LEU A 161 9.84 5.78 -26.74
CA LEU A 161 9.51 4.64 -27.61
C LEU A 161 9.41 5.03 -29.10
N GLY A 162 9.20 6.31 -29.40
CA GLY A 162 8.87 6.84 -30.72
C GLY A 162 10.03 7.48 -31.48
N THR A 163 11.21 7.63 -30.87
CA THR A 163 12.28 8.52 -31.36
C THR A 163 12.79 8.20 -32.77
N SER A 164 12.64 6.95 -33.25
CA SER A 164 13.05 6.62 -34.63
C SER A 164 12.13 7.19 -35.72
N GLY A 165 10.92 7.64 -35.36
CA GLY A 165 10.02 8.35 -36.27
C GLY A 165 9.68 7.57 -37.54
N ASN A 166 9.61 6.24 -37.47
CA ASN A 166 9.50 5.38 -38.66
C ASN A 166 8.10 5.38 -39.30
N VAL A 167 7.12 6.03 -38.66
CA VAL A 167 5.77 6.24 -39.18
C VAL A 167 5.30 7.66 -38.89
N SER A 168 4.39 8.16 -39.73
CA SER A 168 3.72 9.45 -39.46
C SER A 168 2.82 9.34 -38.24
N ASN A 169 2.87 10.35 -37.36
CA ASN A 169 1.96 10.43 -36.23
C ASN A 169 0.51 10.55 -36.75
N PRO A 170 -0.39 9.59 -36.49
CA PRO A 170 -1.76 9.62 -37.01
C PRO A 170 -2.54 10.84 -36.50
N PHE A 171 -2.21 11.37 -35.32
CA PHE A 171 -2.91 12.52 -34.73
C PHE A 171 -2.57 13.85 -35.40
N CYS A 172 -1.49 13.93 -36.17
CA CYS A 172 -1.21 15.07 -37.04
C CYS A 172 -2.36 15.36 -38.01
N SER A 173 -3.02 14.32 -38.51
CA SER A 173 -4.15 14.48 -39.43
C SER A 173 -5.38 15.12 -38.79
N TYR A 174 -5.48 15.03 -37.46
CA TYR A 174 -6.56 15.63 -36.69
C TYR A 174 -6.23 17.08 -36.30
N SER A 175 -4.98 17.35 -35.92
CA SER A 175 -4.50 18.71 -35.58
C SER A 175 -2.98 18.79 -35.66
N ASP A 176 -2.46 19.85 -36.29
CA ASP A 176 -1.02 20.11 -36.44
C ASP A 176 -0.27 20.18 -35.10
N LYS A 177 -0.96 20.50 -34.00
CA LYS A 177 -0.39 20.51 -32.65
C LYS A 177 0.30 19.18 -32.32
N PHE A 178 -0.29 18.05 -32.70
CA PHE A 178 0.27 16.71 -32.43
C PHE A 178 1.58 16.41 -33.18
N CYS A 179 1.96 17.22 -34.17
CA CYS A 179 3.15 16.95 -34.99
C CYS A 179 4.47 17.34 -34.32
N SER A 180 4.41 18.24 -33.35
CA SER A 180 5.58 18.71 -32.60
C SER A 180 5.39 18.41 -31.12
N ARG A 181 6.40 17.81 -30.51
CA ARG A 181 6.48 17.67 -29.06
C ARG A 181 7.43 18.73 -28.52
N ASP A 182 7.03 19.44 -27.48
CA ASP A 182 7.98 20.28 -26.74
C ASP A 182 8.86 19.38 -25.86
N ASN A 183 10.14 19.28 -26.23
CA ASN A 183 11.13 18.50 -25.49
C ASN A 183 11.97 19.39 -24.55
N SER A 184 11.55 20.63 -24.29
CA SER A 184 12.18 21.42 -23.24
C SER A 184 12.04 20.70 -21.89
N TYR A 185 13.13 20.68 -21.12
CA TYR A 185 13.15 20.08 -19.79
C TYR A 185 12.11 20.81 -18.93
N LYS A 186 10.97 20.17 -18.67
CA LYS A 186 9.99 20.66 -17.70
C LYS A 186 10.55 20.40 -16.30
N GLU A 187 10.13 21.22 -15.33
CA GLU A 187 10.56 21.05 -13.95
C GLU A 187 10.20 19.65 -13.46
N ALA A 188 11.18 18.96 -12.87
CA ALA A 188 11.02 17.59 -12.40
C ALA A 188 9.88 17.51 -11.38
N GLY A 189 8.99 16.53 -11.55
CA GLY A 189 7.84 16.35 -10.66
C GLY A 189 6.54 17.04 -11.09
N SER A 190 6.55 17.88 -12.12
CA SER A 190 5.34 18.42 -12.75
C SER A 190 4.57 17.32 -13.52
N VAL A 191 3.24 17.36 -13.56
CA VAL A 191 2.42 16.47 -14.39
C VAL A 191 1.76 17.29 -15.48
N ASP A 192 2.31 17.23 -16.69
CA ASP A 192 1.74 17.93 -17.85
C ASP A 192 1.40 16.94 -18.97
N GLY A 193 0.10 16.77 -19.23
CA GLY A 193 -0.41 15.90 -20.29
C GLY A 193 -0.50 16.57 -21.67
N SER A 194 -0.14 17.85 -21.80
CA SER A 194 -0.31 18.62 -23.04
C SER A 194 0.53 18.09 -24.21
N ASP A 195 1.65 17.42 -23.93
CA ASP A 195 2.54 16.82 -24.94
C ASP A 195 2.24 15.33 -25.22
N MET A 196 1.24 14.73 -24.55
CA MET A 196 0.94 13.31 -24.74
C MET A 196 0.56 13.00 -26.18
N PHE A 197 1.16 11.94 -26.76
CA PHE A 197 0.94 11.53 -28.15
C PHE A 197 1.38 12.56 -29.21
N HIS A 198 2.25 13.51 -28.84
CA HIS A 198 2.82 14.50 -29.75
C HIS A 198 4.19 14.06 -30.30
N GLY A 199 4.57 14.65 -31.43
CA GLY A 199 5.89 14.47 -32.03
C GLY A 199 6.03 13.19 -32.87
N PRO A 200 7.30 12.76 -33.12
CA PRO A 200 7.59 11.56 -33.90
C PRO A 200 6.97 10.31 -33.28
N ALA A 201 6.38 9.47 -34.13
CA ALA A 201 5.81 8.19 -33.75
C ALA A 201 6.60 7.04 -34.37
N SER A 202 6.71 5.91 -33.65
CA SER A 202 7.37 4.71 -34.16
C SER A 202 6.55 3.46 -33.88
N LEU A 203 6.51 2.56 -34.86
CA LEU A 203 6.09 1.19 -34.63
C LEU A 203 7.11 0.47 -33.75
N PHE A 204 6.60 -0.35 -32.85
CA PHE A 204 7.35 -1.34 -32.08
C PHE A 204 6.52 -2.62 -31.97
N GLY A 205 7.14 -3.74 -31.61
CA GLY A 205 6.40 -4.98 -31.43
C GLY A 205 7.30 -6.19 -31.34
N GLY A 206 6.71 -7.37 -31.37
CA GLY A 206 7.48 -8.60 -31.28
C GLY A 206 6.62 -9.81 -30.96
N VAL A 207 7.29 -10.87 -30.54
CA VAL A 207 6.67 -12.13 -30.19
C VAL A 207 7.32 -12.71 -28.94
N GLU A 208 6.50 -13.14 -27.99
CA GLU A 208 6.90 -14.06 -26.93
C GLU A 208 6.52 -15.49 -27.36
N TYR A 209 7.45 -16.42 -27.23
CA TYR A 209 7.26 -17.83 -27.52
C TYR A 209 7.43 -18.65 -26.24
N GLN A 210 6.35 -19.28 -25.79
CA GLN A 210 6.38 -20.28 -24.73
C GLN A 210 6.93 -21.59 -25.29
N THR A 211 8.14 -21.96 -24.87
CA THR A 211 8.74 -23.21 -25.34
C THR A 211 8.02 -24.41 -24.71
N PRO A 212 8.14 -25.62 -25.31
CA PRO A 212 7.63 -26.85 -24.69
C PRO A 212 8.22 -27.13 -23.30
N TRP A 213 9.43 -26.60 -23.02
CA TRP A 213 10.00 -26.57 -21.69
C TRP A 213 9.40 -25.39 -20.93
N GLN A 214 8.34 -25.64 -20.16
CA GLN A 214 7.52 -24.60 -19.51
C GLN A 214 8.33 -23.50 -18.77
N PRO A 215 9.44 -23.81 -18.06
CA PRO A 215 10.28 -22.78 -17.46
C PRO A 215 10.87 -21.75 -18.41
N LEU A 216 11.07 -22.10 -19.68
CA LEU A 216 11.78 -21.27 -20.64
C LEU A 216 10.83 -20.59 -21.63
N ARG A 217 10.93 -19.27 -21.71
CA ARG A 217 10.31 -18.43 -22.73
C ARG A 217 11.35 -17.69 -23.54
N LEU A 218 11.09 -17.52 -24.83
CA LEU A 218 11.96 -16.78 -25.74
C LEU A 218 11.22 -15.54 -26.25
N LYS A 219 11.96 -14.46 -26.46
CA LYS A 219 11.44 -13.18 -26.93
C LYS A 219 12.22 -12.71 -28.15
N LEU A 220 11.49 -12.20 -29.13
CA LEU A 220 12.02 -11.39 -30.22
C LEU A 220 11.25 -10.08 -30.23
N GLU A 221 11.97 -8.96 -30.19
CA GLU A 221 11.40 -7.62 -30.13
C GLU A 221 12.01 -6.74 -31.22
N TYR A 222 11.18 -5.90 -31.83
CA TYR A 222 11.55 -4.78 -32.68
C TYR A 222 11.24 -3.48 -31.95
N GLU A 223 12.25 -2.65 -31.77
CA GLU A 223 12.17 -1.43 -30.96
C GLU A 223 12.08 -0.16 -31.82
N GLY A 224 11.27 0.80 -31.35
CA GLY A 224 11.05 2.09 -32.00
C GLY A 224 12.02 3.21 -31.61
N ASN A 225 12.91 2.98 -30.63
CA ASN A 225 13.91 3.96 -30.18
C ASN A 225 15.18 3.92 -31.04
N ASN A 226 15.82 5.08 -31.24
CA ASN A 226 17.09 5.25 -31.96
C ASN A 226 18.29 5.57 -31.05
N TYR A 227 18.05 5.84 -29.76
CA TYR A 227 19.06 6.14 -28.72
C TYR A 227 20.05 7.29 -29.03
N GLN A 228 19.74 8.16 -29.98
CA GLN A 228 20.64 9.25 -30.38
C GLN A 228 20.69 10.40 -29.37
N GLN A 229 19.60 10.58 -28.61
CA GLN A 229 19.41 11.65 -27.63
C GLN A 229 19.23 11.08 -26.21
N ASP A 230 19.79 9.89 -25.97
CA ASP A 230 19.64 9.18 -24.71
C ASP A 230 20.43 9.86 -23.59
N PHE A 231 19.87 9.87 -22.37
CA PHE A 231 20.46 10.58 -21.24
C PHE A 231 21.78 9.96 -20.76
N ALA A 232 22.00 8.66 -20.96
CA ALA A 232 23.29 8.03 -20.72
C ALA A 232 24.37 8.49 -21.73
N GLY A 233 23.99 9.26 -22.76
CA GLY A 233 24.81 9.67 -23.88
C GLY A 233 24.35 8.98 -25.17
N LYS A 234 24.97 9.33 -26.30
CA LYS A 234 24.65 8.67 -27.58
C LYS A 234 25.02 7.19 -27.52
N LEU A 235 24.02 6.31 -27.52
CA LEU A 235 24.23 4.87 -27.52
C LEU A 235 24.29 4.35 -28.96
N GLU A 236 25.28 3.49 -29.24
CA GLU A 236 25.37 2.82 -30.54
C GLU A 236 24.26 1.75 -30.64
N GLN A 237 23.47 1.78 -31.71
CA GLN A 237 22.47 0.77 -32.03
C GLN A 237 22.84 0.10 -33.37
N LYS A 238 23.32 -1.14 -33.33
CA LYS A 238 23.68 -1.94 -34.51
C LYS A 238 22.48 -2.67 -35.12
N SER A 239 21.45 -2.91 -34.32
CA SER A 239 20.21 -3.58 -34.72
C SER A 239 19.02 -2.98 -33.98
N LYS A 240 17.86 -2.91 -34.63
CA LYS A 240 16.57 -2.60 -33.99
C LYS A 240 15.88 -3.83 -33.40
N PHE A 241 16.45 -5.02 -33.64
CA PHE A 241 15.94 -6.27 -33.11
C PHE A 241 16.68 -6.67 -31.83
N ASN A 242 15.91 -6.97 -30.80
CA ASN A 242 16.35 -7.45 -29.50
C ASN A 242 15.88 -8.91 -29.33
N VAL A 243 16.71 -9.75 -28.71
CA VAL A 243 16.37 -11.14 -28.40
C VAL A 243 16.60 -11.43 -26.93
N GLY A 244 15.74 -12.25 -26.33
CA GLY A 244 15.88 -12.57 -24.92
C GLY A 244 15.30 -13.91 -24.53
N ALA A 245 15.71 -14.39 -23.37
CA ALA A 245 15.23 -15.60 -22.74
C ALA A 245 14.85 -15.31 -21.28
N ILE A 246 13.75 -15.92 -20.84
CA ILE A 246 13.29 -15.87 -19.45
C ILE A 246 13.21 -17.30 -18.95
N TYR A 247 13.84 -17.54 -17.81
CA TYR A 247 13.85 -18.82 -17.12
C TYR A 247 13.15 -18.69 -15.77
N ARG A 248 12.01 -19.37 -15.61
CA ARG A 248 11.27 -19.49 -14.36
C ARG A 248 12.01 -20.47 -13.44
N VAL A 249 12.68 -19.93 -12.42
CA VAL A 249 13.42 -20.74 -11.45
C VAL A 249 12.45 -21.44 -10.49
N THR A 250 11.39 -20.73 -10.11
CA THR A 250 10.34 -21.17 -9.18
C THR A 250 9.14 -20.25 -9.35
N ASP A 251 7.95 -20.61 -8.88
CA ASP A 251 6.72 -19.85 -9.13
C ASP A 251 6.79 -18.35 -8.73
N TRP A 252 7.68 -18.00 -7.80
CA TRP A 252 7.92 -16.62 -7.34
C TRP A 252 9.16 -15.95 -7.93
N ALA A 253 9.97 -16.60 -8.78
CA ALA A 253 11.21 -16.02 -9.32
C ALA A 253 11.50 -16.36 -10.80
N ASP A 254 11.82 -15.32 -11.55
CA ASP A 254 12.24 -15.35 -12.95
C ASP A 254 13.68 -14.80 -13.08
N VAL A 255 14.48 -15.40 -13.96
CA VAL A 255 15.79 -14.89 -14.39
C VAL A 255 15.74 -14.57 -15.88
N ASN A 256 16.33 -13.43 -16.26
CA ASN A 256 16.24 -12.85 -17.60
C ASN A 256 17.64 -12.66 -18.18
N LEU A 257 17.81 -13.01 -19.45
CA LEU A 257 19.01 -12.69 -20.21
C LEU A 257 18.60 -12.22 -21.61
N SER A 258 19.05 -11.04 -22.02
CA SER A 258 18.78 -10.47 -23.33
C SER A 258 20.02 -9.92 -24.02
N TYR A 259 19.95 -9.88 -25.35
CA TYR A 259 20.89 -9.22 -26.22
C TYR A 259 20.14 -8.18 -27.04
N GLU A 260 20.44 -6.92 -26.77
CA GLU A 260 19.70 -5.75 -27.22
C GLU A 260 20.60 -4.83 -28.04
N ARG A 261 19.98 -4.03 -28.91
CA ARG A 261 20.62 -3.07 -29.82
C ARG A 261 21.68 -3.69 -30.76
N GLY A 262 21.81 -5.02 -30.78
CA GLY A 262 22.86 -5.74 -31.50
C GLY A 262 24.28 -5.56 -30.92
N ASN A 263 24.40 -5.10 -29.67
CA ASN A 263 25.70 -4.88 -29.01
C ASN A 263 25.68 -4.91 -27.48
N THR A 264 24.52 -4.89 -26.81
CA THR A 264 24.44 -4.87 -25.34
C THR A 264 23.83 -6.15 -24.80
N PHE A 265 24.42 -6.70 -23.75
CA PHE A 265 23.80 -7.74 -22.93
C PHE A 265 23.09 -7.11 -21.74
N MET A 266 21.92 -7.63 -21.39
CA MET A 266 21.22 -7.28 -20.17
C MET A 266 20.86 -8.54 -19.37
N PHE A 267 21.08 -8.45 -18.07
CA PHE A 267 20.71 -9.48 -17.10
C PHE A 267 19.60 -8.95 -16.20
N GLY A 268 18.71 -9.84 -15.77
CA GLY A 268 17.63 -9.47 -14.86
C GLY A 268 17.17 -10.58 -13.93
N VAL A 269 16.54 -10.15 -12.84
CA VAL A 269 15.78 -10.99 -11.92
C VAL A 269 14.43 -10.35 -11.69
N THR A 270 13.38 -11.15 -11.61
CA THR A 270 12.03 -10.72 -11.27
C THR A 270 11.49 -11.60 -10.15
N LEU A 271 11.11 -10.99 -9.03
CA LEU A 271 10.41 -11.64 -7.92
C LEU A 271 8.92 -11.34 -8.02
N ARG A 272 8.06 -12.32 -7.76
CA ARG A 272 6.60 -12.19 -7.94
C ARG A 272 5.85 -12.72 -6.74
N THR A 273 4.73 -12.09 -6.44
CA THR A 273 3.71 -12.57 -5.52
C THR A 273 2.33 -12.10 -5.98
N ASN A 274 1.26 -12.62 -5.41
CA ASN A 274 -0.09 -12.13 -5.66
C ASN A 274 -0.79 -11.82 -4.33
N PHE A 275 -1.13 -10.55 -4.13
CA PHE A 275 -1.78 -10.04 -2.93
C PHE A 275 -3.17 -10.63 -2.70
N ASN A 276 -3.84 -11.20 -3.72
CA ASN A 276 -5.09 -11.92 -3.52
C ASN A 276 -4.88 -13.38 -3.08
N ASP A 277 -3.69 -13.95 -3.27
CA ASP A 277 -3.38 -15.33 -2.93
C ASP A 277 -2.62 -15.46 -1.60
N LEU A 278 -2.02 -14.38 -1.09
CA LEU A 278 -1.36 -14.36 0.21
C LEU A 278 -2.33 -14.73 1.33
N ARG A 279 -1.96 -15.74 2.13
CA ARG A 279 -2.72 -16.21 3.29
C ARG A 279 -1.79 -16.30 4.50
N PRO A 280 -2.28 -15.97 5.71
CA PRO A 280 -1.51 -16.21 6.92
C PRO A 280 -1.16 -17.70 7.09
N ALA A 281 0.06 -18.00 7.53
CA ALA A 281 0.53 -19.35 7.82
C ALA A 281 0.72 -19.61 9.33
N TYR A 282 0.13 -18.76 10.18
CA TYR A 282 0.29 -18.86 11.63
C TYR A 282 -0.41 -20.09 12.22
N HIS A 283 0.07 -20.50 13.40
CA HIS A 283 -0.62 -21.49 14.23
C HIS A 283 -1.60 -20.78 15.16
N ASP A 284 -2.85 -21.22 15.16
CA ASP A 284 -3.88 -20.70 16.06
C ASP A 284 -4.62 -21.82 16.78
N ASN A 285 -5.21 -21.48 17.92
CA ASN A 285 -6.08 -22.37 18.68
C ASN A 285 -7.31 -22.74 17.84
N SER A 286 -7.68 -24.02 17.85
CA SER A 286 -8.92 -24.47 17.24
C SER A 286 -10.13 -23.71 17.80
N ARG A 287 -11.14 -23.47 16.96
CA ARG A 287 -12.42 -22.93 17.41
C ARG A 287 -12.99 -23.83 18.51
N PRO A 288 -13.58 -23.29 19.58
CA PRO A 288 -14.19 -24.09 20.63
C PRO A 288 -15.24 -25.03 20.03
N GLN A 289 -15.24 -26.27 20.49
CA GLN A 289 -16.27 -27.23 20.08
C GLN A 289 -17.60 -26.86 20.75
N TYR A 290 -18.69 -27.01 20.01
CA TYR A 290 -20.01 -26.81 20.56
C TYR A 290 -20.40 -28.03 21.41
N ARG A 291 -20.50 -27.84 22.71
CA ARG A 291 -20.81 -28.85 23.73
C ARG A 291 -21.65 -28.21 24.84
N PRO A 292 -22.94 -27.90 24.56
CA PRO A 292 -23.77 -27.14 25.48
C PRO A 292 -23.94 -27.88 26.82
N GLN A 293 -23.79 -27.14 27.91
CA GLN A 293 -24.06 -27.52 29.28
C GLN A 293 -25.23 -26.67 29.80
N PRO A 294 -26.17 -27.25 30.56
CA PRO A 294 -27.24 -26.49 31.18
C PRO A 294 -26.68 -25.47 32.18
N GLN A 295 -27.20 -24.26 32.15
CA GLN A 295 -26.90 -23.22 33.13
C GLN A 295 -28.19 -22.51 33.54
N ASP A 296 -28.36 -22.30 34.85
CA ASP A 296 -29.49 -21.55 35.40
C ASP A 296 -29.51 -20.09 34.89
N ALA A 297 -30.66 -19.42 35.02
CA ALA A 297 -30.77 -18.00 34.69
C ALA A 297 -29.81 -17.09 35.50
N ILE A 298 -29.28 -17.58 36.63
CA ILE A 298 -28.28 -16.88 37.43
C ILE A 298 -26.87 -17.24 36.93
N LEU A 299 -26.06 -16.22 36.63
CA LEU A 299 -24.68 -16.36 36.18
C LEU A 299 -23.80 -16.95 37.30
N GLN A 300 -23.37 -18.20 37.12
CA GLN A 300 -22.43 -18.84 38.02
C GLN A 300 -21.01 -18.30 37.79
N HIS A 301 -20.38 -17.79 38.84
CA HIS A 301 -19.06 -17.14 38.75
C HIS A 301 -17.99 -18.00 38.08
N SER A 302 -17.87 -19.28 38.45
CA SER A 302 -16.86 -20.19 37.89
C SER A 302 -17.04 -20.41 36.38
N VAL A 303 -18.28 -20.51 35.92
CA VAL A 303 -18.62 -20.71 34.51
C VAL A 303 -18.29 -19.45 33.70
N VAL A 304 -18.75 -18.29 34.18
CA VAL A 304 -18.50 -17.02 33.48
C VAL A 304 -17.00 -16.67 33.49
N ALA A 305 -16.27 -16.96 34.56
CA ALA A 305 -14.81 -16.78 34.58
C ALA A 305 -14.09 -17.61 33.50
N ASN A 306 -14.52 -18.86 33.28
CA ASN A 306 -14.00 -19.68 32.19
C ASN A 306 -14.39 -19.11 30.81
N GLN A 307 -15.64 -18.69 30.62
CA GLN A 307 -16.09 -18.06 29.38
C GLN A 307 -15.29 -16.79 29.07
N LEU A 308 -15.09 -15.89 30.05
CA LEU A 308 -14.29 -14.68 29.90
C LEU A 308 -12.84 -14.99 29.51
N THR A 309 -12.26 -16.04 30.11
CA THR A 309 -10.91 -16.52 29.75
C THR A 309 -10.86 -17.00 28.30
N LEU A 310 -11.84 -17.78 27.87
CA LEU A 310 -11.95 -18.23 26.47
C LEU A 310 -12.21 -17.07 25.51
N LEU A 311 -13.02 -16.08 25.89
CA LEU A 311 -13.25 -14.89 25.08
C LEU A 311 -11.94 -14.12 24.88
N LYS A 312 -11.13 -13.96 25.93
CA LYS A 312 -9.82 -13.30 25.88
C LYS A 312 -8.81 -14.06 25.02
N TYR A 313 -8.54 -15.33 25.32
CA TYR A 313 -7.42 -16.06 24.72
C TYR A 313 -7.79 -16.86 23.45
N ASN A 314 -9.05 -17.28 23.30
CA ASN A 314 -9.52 -18.00 22.12
C ASN A 314 -10.21 -17.07 21.11
N ALA A 315 -11.22 -16.30 21.52
CA ALA A 315 -11.91 -15.36 20.62
C ALA A 315 -11.14 -14.06 20.34
N GLY A 316 -10.11 -13.77 21.15
CA GLY A 316 -9.25 -12.61 20.95
C GLY A 316 -9.85 -11.28 21.40
N LEU A 317 -10.89 -11.32 22.22
CA LEU A 317 -11.55 -10.15 22.78
C LEU A 317 -10.83 -9.71 24.05
N ALA A 318 -10.02 -8.66 23.98
CA ALA A 318 -9.42 -8.03 25.14
C ALA A 318 -10.49 -7.43 26.06
N ASP A 319 -10.22 -7.49 27.36
CA ASP A 319 -11.06 -7.01 28.45
C ASP A 319 -12.54 -7.41 28.30
N PRO A 320 -12.83 -8.71 28.11
CA PRO A 320 -14.17 -9.14 27.79
C PRO A 320 -15.10 -8.93 28.99
N LYS A 321 -16.35 -8.65 28.67
CA LYS A 321 -17.44 -8.47 29.64
C LYS A 321 -18.66 -9.26 29.19
N ILE A 322 -19.27 -9.98 30.13
CA ILE A 322 -20.53 -10.69 29.94
C ILE A 322 -21.58 -10.04 30.84
N GLN A 323 -22.70 -9.64 30.27
CA GLN A 323 -23.82 -9.00 30.99
C GLN A 323 -25.14 -9.61 30.53
N VAL A 324 -26.09 -9.75 31.44
CA VAL A 324 -27.48 -10.15 31.16
C VAL A 324 -28.40 -9.00 31.50
N LYS A 325 -29.39 -8.78 30.62
CA LYS A 325 -30.53 -7.89 30.84
C LYS A 325 -31.76 -8.44 30.11
N GLY A 326 -32.77 -8.89 30.86
CA GLY A 326 -33.94 -9.55 30.29
C GLY A 326 -33.57 -10.85 29.57
N ASP A 327 -34.02 -11.02 28.33
CA ASP A 327 -33.76 -12.22 27.50
C ASP A 327 -32.52 -12.06 26.59
N THR A 328 -31.64 -11.10 26.89
CA THR A 328 -30.47 -10.79 26.06
C THR A 328 -29.17 -10.91 26.84
N LEU A 329 -28.23 -11.66 26.27
CA LEU A 329 -26.84 -11.76 26.73
C LEU A 329 -25.96 -10.81 25.91
N TYR A 330 -25.27 -9.90 26.60
CA TYR A 330 -24.32 -8.96 26.01
C TYR A 330 -22.90 -9.45 26.26
N VAL A 331 -22.12 -9.53 25.20
CA VAL A 331 -20.68 -9.77 25.24
C VAL A 331 -20.00 -8.53 24.69
N THR A 332 -19.13 -7.90 25.45
CA THR A 332 -18.36 -6.73 24.99
C THR A 332 -16.87 -7.04 25.05
N GLY A 333 -16.09 -6.56 24.09
CA GLY A 333 -14.63 -6.66 24.15
C GLY A 333 -13.95 -6.04 22.93
N GLU A 334 -12.64 -5.83 23.03
CA GLU A 334 -11.83 -5.26 21.94
C GLU A 334 -11.13 -6.38 21.15
N GLN A 335 -11.42 -6.48 19.85
CA GLN A 335 -10.78 -7.51 19.02
C GLN A 335 -9.31 -7.16 18.78
N MET A 336 -8.40 -7.93 19.36
CA MET A 336 -6.94 -7.69 19.25
C MET A 336 -6.20 -8.76 18.47
N LYS A 337 -6.82 -9.93 18.25
CA LYS A 337 -6.17 -11.12 17.69
C LYS A 337 -6.44 -11.27 16.20
N TYR A 338 -7.70 -11.21 15.80
CA TYR A 338 -8.14 -11.46 14.43
C TYR A 338 -8.38 -10.15 13.69
N ARG A 339 -7.74 -10.03 12.53
CA ARG A 339 -7.89 -8.89 11.62
C ARG A 339 -9.30 -8.85 11.01
N ASP A 340 -9.79 -10.01 10.59
CA ASP A 340 -11.21 -10.25 10.29
C ASP A 340 -11.97 -10.55 11.59
N SER A 341 -12.70 -9.55 12.09
CA SER A 341 -13.39 -9.65 13.37
C SER A 341 -14.46 -10.74 13.42
N ARG A 342 -14.98 -11.17 12.26
CA ARG A 342 -16.02 -12.21 12.19
C ARG A 342 -15.54 -13.52 12.82
N GLU A 343 -14.25 -13.82 12.74
CA GLU A 343 -13.67 -14.99 13.42
C GLU A 343 -13.82 -14.89 14.94
N GLY A 344 -13.58 -13.70 15.51
CA GLY A 344 -13.80 -13.40 16.92
C GLY A 344 -15.27 -13.55 17.32
N ILE A 345 -16.20 -13.01 16.52
CA ILE A 345 -17.64 -13.12 16.76
C ILE A 345 -18.11 -14.58 16.74
N VAL A 346 -17.69 -15.37 15.75
CA VAL A 346 -18.03 -16.81 15.65
C VAL A 346 -17.54 -17.56 16.87
N ARG A 347 -16.32 -17.29 17.34
CA ARG A 347 -15.76 -17.90 18.55
C ARG A 347 -16.50 -17.45 19.81
N ALA A 348 -16.77 -16.15 19.94
CA ALA A 348 -17.51 -15.60 21.07
C ALA A 348 -18.89 -16.25 21.20
N ASN A 349 -19.62 -16.33 20.09
CA ASN A 349 -20.91 -17.01 20.00
C ASN A 349 -20.83 -18.48 20.45
N ARG A 350 -19.83 -19.25 19.99
CA ARG A 350 -19.64 -20.64 20.43
C ARG A 350 -19.33 -20.76 21.91
N ILE A 351 -18.50 -19.87 22.44
CA ILE A 351 -18.11 -19.87 23.87
C ILE A 351 -19.33 -19.63 24.75
N VAL A 352 -20.13 -18.60 24.46
CA VAL A 352 -21.30 -18.30 25.28
C VAL A 352 -22.45 -19.27 25.08
N MET A 353 -22.57 -19.88 23.89
CA MET A 353 -23.58 -20.92 23.64
C MET A 353 -23.31 -22.23 24.37
N ASN A 354 -22.06 -22.50 24.77
CA ASN A 354 -21.73 -23.71 25.53
C ASN A 354 -22.26 -23.67 26.95
N ASP A 355 -22.38 -22.50 27.57
CA ASP A 355 -22.95 -22.35 28.90
C ASP A 355 -23.89 -21.13 28.88
N LEU A 356 -24.94 -21.23 28.06
CA LEU A 356 -25.91 -20.14 27.88
C LEU A 356 -26.91 -20.17 29.04
N PRO A 357 -27.12 -19.07 29.77
CA PRO A 357 -28.13 -19.00 30.83
C PRO A 357 -29.53 -19.26 30.31
N GLU A 358 -30.37 -19.92 31.12
CA GLU A 358 -31.77 -20.15 30.79
C GLU A 358 -32.52 -18.82 30.55
N GLY A 359 -33.41 -18.81 29.55
CA GLY A 359 -34.25 -17.65 29.21
C GLY A 359 -33.65 -16.69 28.19
N ILE A 360 -32.39 -16.84 27.80
CA ILE A 360 -31.75 -16.01 26.78
C ILE A 360 -32.22 -16.39 25.37
N ARG A 361 -32.69 -15.41 24.61
CA ARG A 361 -33.12 -15.52 23.21
C ARG A 361 -32.20 -14.82 22.23
N THR A 362 -31.48 -13.79 22.70
CA THR A 362 -30.63 -12.95 21.85
C THR A 362 -29.23 -12.86 22.43
N ILE A 363 -28.20 -13.04 21.59
CA ILE A 363 -26.81 -12.74 21.91
C ILE A 363 -26.40 -11.47 21.16
N ARG A 364 -25.87 -10.50 21.89
CA ARG A 364 -25.31 -9.26 21.33
C ARG A 364 -23.83 -9.19 21.62
N VAL A 365 -23.00 -9.37 20.60
CA VAL A 365 -21.55 -9.21 20.71
C VAL A 365 -21.17 -7.82 20.22
N THR A 366 -20.77 -6.94 21.14
CA THR A 366 -20.35 -5.56 20.86
C THR A 366 -18.83 -5.47 20.82
N GLU A 367 -18.30 -5.08 19.67
CA GLU A 367 -16.87 -4.87 19.50
C GLU A 367 -16.50 -3.44 19.88
N ASN A 368 -15.44 -3.29 20.64
CA ASN A 368 -14.88 -2.00 21.03
C ASN A 368 -13.50 -1.79 20.42
N ARG A 369 -13.08 -0.54 20.31
CA ARG A 369 -11.71 -0.16 19.99
C ARG A 369 -11.32 1.08 20.78
N LEU A 370 -10.26 1.02 21.58
CA LEU A 370 -9.86 2.12 22.47
C LEU A 370 -11.05 2.67 23.30
N ASN A 371 -11.80 1.78 23.95
CA ASN A 371 -13.03 2.06 24.71
C ASN A 371 -14.19 2.70 23.91
N LEU A 372 -14.03 2.93 22.60
CA LEU A 372 -15.13 3.36 21.74
C LEU A 372 -15.89 2.14 21.23
N PRO A 373 -17.20 2.05 21.46
CA PRO A 373 -18.00 0.96 20.92
C PRO A 373 -18.16 1.14 19.41
N GLN A 374 -17.93 0.07 18.66
CA GLN A 374 -17.86 0.10 17.19
C GLN A 374 -19.14 -0.43 16.57
N VAL A 375 -19.52 -1.65 16.90
CA VAL A 375 -20.60 -2.36 16.23
C VAL A 375 -21.11 -3.48 17.12
N THR A 376 -22.42 -3.74 17.07
CA THR A 376 -23.01 -4.90 17.74
C THR A 376 -23.48 -5.90 16.70
N THR A 377 -23.04 -7.15 16.85
CA THR A 377 -23.60 -8.27 16.11
C THR A 377 -24.69 -8.92 16.96
N GLU A 378 -25.94 -8.76 16.54
CA GLU A 378 -27.12 -9.39 17.14
C GLU A 378 -27.35 -10.74 16.49
N THR A 379 -27.42 -11.79 17.31
CA THR A 379 -27.61 -13.18 16.88
C THR A 379 -28.78 -13.80 17.63
N ASP A 380 -29.73 -14.39 16.89
CA ASP A 380 -30.80 -15.19 17.47
C ASP A 380 -30.27 -16.55 17.97
N VAL A 381 -30.56 -16.88 19.21
CA VAL A 381 -30.04 -18.08 19.89
C VAL A 381 -30.59 -19.35 19.23
N ALA A 382 -31.87 -19.40 18.88
CA ALA A 382 -32.48 -20.59 18.29
C ALA A 382 -31.91 -20.88 16.90
N SER A 383 -31.70 -19.83 16.09
CA SER A 383 -31.03 -19.93 14.80
C SER A 383 -29.58 -20.37 14.93
N LEU A 384 -28.82 -19.79 15.85
CA LEU A 384 -27.43 -20.16 16.09
C LEU A 384 -27.29 -21.60 16.58
N LYS A 385 -28.18 -22.04 17.48
CA LYS A 385 -28.22 -23.42 17.96
C LYS A 385 -28.36 -24.41 16.81
N ARG A 386 -29.34 -24.20 15.90
CA ARG A 386 -29.52 -25.06 14.71
C ARG A 386 -28.26 -25.16 13.85
N HIS A 387 -27.57 -24.04 13.64
CA HIS A 387 -26.31 -24.01 12.87
C HIS A 387 -25.18 -24.76 13.56
N LEU A 388 -25.11 -24.71 14.89
CA LEU A 388 -24.05 -25.36 15.68
C LEU A 388 -24.30 -26.87 15.86
N GLU A 389 -25.55 -27.31 15.93
CA GLU A 389 -25.94 -28.72 15.96
C GLU A 389 -25.82 -29.40 14.58
N GLY A 390 -25.83 -28.59 13.51
CA GLY A 390 -25.73 -29.03 12.13
C GLY A 390 -27.10 -29.14 11.47
N GLU A 391 -27.16 -28.77 10.18
CA GLU A 391 -28.37 -28.85 9.37
C GLU A 391 -28.21 -29.94 8.30
N PRO A 392 -29.30 -30.59 7.88
CA PRO A 392 -29.26 -31.53 6.76
C PRO A 392 -28.76 -30.84 5.48
N LEU A 393 -27.91 -31.52 4.71
CA LEU A 393 -27.40 -31.02 3.44
C LEU A 393 -28.55 -30.59 2.52
N GLY A 394 -28.47 -29.37 1.98
CA GLY A 394 -29.48 -28.79 1.09
C GLY A 394 -30.72 -28.22 1.80
N HIS A 395 -30.76 -28.26 3.14
CA HIS A 395 -31.74 -27.59 3.98
C HIS A 395 -31.09 -26.54 4.90
N GLU A 396 -29.91 -26.03 4.55
CA GLU A 396 -29.26 -24.99 5.34
C GLU A 396 -30.13 -23.73 5.38
N THR A 397 -30.38 -23.21 6.58
CA THR A 397 -31.12 -21.96 6.74
C THR A 397 -30.14 -20.81 6.95
N PRO A 398 -30.47 -19.57 6.53
CA PRO A 398 -29.62 -18.43 6.85
C PRO A 398 -29.55 -18.21 8.37
N LEU A 399 -28.36 -17.99 8.91
CA LEU A 399 -28.19 -17.58 10.30
C LEU A 399 -28.88 -16.24 10.51
N ALA A 400 -29.85 -16.18 11.43
CA ALA A 400 -30.51 -14.94 11.83
C ALA A 400 -29.53 -14.10 12.68
N GLN A 401 -28.64 -13.41 11.98
CA GLN A 401 -27.61 -12.55 12.52
C GLN A 401 -27.54 -11.25 11.73
N LYS A 402 -27.41 -10.11 12.42
CA LYS A 402 -27.30 -8.79 11.79
C LYS A 402 -26.34 -7.89 12.56
N ARG A 403 -25.70 -6.98 11.84
CA ARG A 403 -24.86 -5.92 12.41
C ARG A 403 -25.70 -4.66 12.58
N VAL A 404 -25.60 -4.04 13.74
CA VAL A 404 -26.34 -2.82 14.09
C VAL A 404 -25.42 -1.83 14.79
N GLU A 405 -25.87 -0.58 14.88
CA GLU A 405 -25.21 0.43 15.73
C GLU A 405 -24.94 -0.12 17.13
N PRO A 406 -23.82 0.24 17.76
CA PRO A 406 -23.39 -0.37 19.00
C PRO A 406 -24.43 -0.19 20.10
N ILE A 407 -24.79 -1.31 20.73
CA ILE A 407 -25.70 -1.40 21.86
C ILE A 407 -24.89 -1.84 23.08
N VAL A 408 -24.68 -0.90 23.99
CA VAL A 408 -24.08 -1.17 25.30
C VAL A 408 -25.16 -0.98 26.36
N PRO A 409 -25.40 -1.95 27.25
CA PRO A 409 -26.48 -1.84 28.22
C PRO A 409 -26.15 -0.77 29.28
N GLU A 410 -27.04 0.23 29.44
CA GLU A 410 -26.91 1.30 30.45
C GLU A 410 -26.91 0.78 31.90
N SER A 411 -27.60 -0.33 32.12
CA SER A 411 -27.70 -1.01 33.41
C SER A 411 -27.56 -2.52 33.22
N THR A 412 -27.08 -3.20 34.26
CA THR A 412 -26.81 -4.64 34.23
C THR A 412 -27.58 -5.31 35.35
N GLU A 413 -28.33 -6.37 35.05
CA GLU A 413 -28.98 -7.20 36.08
C GLU A 413 -27.95 -8.16 36.69
N GLN A 414 -27.18 -8.81 35.83
CA GLN A 414 -26.08 -9.70 36.20
C GLN A 414 -24.92 -9.50 35.24
N GLY A 415 -23.68 -9.47 35.74
CA GLY A 415 -22.54 -9.37 34.84
C GLY A 415 -21.19 -9.53 35.52
N TRP A 416 -20.25 -10.05 34.76
CA TRP A 416 -18.87 -10.26 35.16
C TRP A 416 -17.96 -9.76 34.05
N TYR A 417 -16.75 -9.37 34.40
CA TYR A 417 -15.78 -8.83 33.47
C TYR A 417 -14.36 -9.15 33.93
N ILE A 418 -13.43 -9.13 33.00
CA ILE A 418 -12.00 -9.09 33.32
C ILE A 418 -11.62 -7.62 33.41
N ASP A 419 -11.03 -7.21 34.54
CA ASP A 419 -10.55 -5.83 34.73
C ASP A 419 -9.58 -5.46 33.60
N LYS A 420 -9.87 -4.32 32.97
CA LYS A 420 -9.00 -3.71 31.97
C LYS A 420 -7.77 -3.13 32.65
N SER A 421 -6.58 -3.47 32.15
CA SER A 421 -5.37 -2.78 32.58
C SER A 421 -5.47 -1.31 32.15
N ARG A 422 -5.29 -0.40 33.11
CA ARG A 422 -5.23 1.04 32.81
C ARG A 422 -3.88 1.46 32.25
N VAL A 423 -2.88 0.60 32.34
CA VAL A 423 -1.53 0.86 31.85
C VAL A 423 -1.15 -0.22 30.85
N ASP A 424 -0.68 0.20 29.69
CA ASP A 424 -0.15 -0.69 28.66
C ASP A 424 1.22 -0.19 28.19
N PHE A 425 2.09 -1.13 27.83
CA PHE A 425 3.41 -0.83 27.31
C PHE A 425 3.72 -1.77 26.15
N HIS A 426 4.21 -1.21 25.05
CA HIS A 426 4.63 -1.98 23.91
C HIS A 426 5.93 -1.44 23.30
N LEU A 427 6.68 -2.33 22.67
CA LEU A 427 7.92 -2.04 21.96
C LEU A 427 7.75 -2.43 20.50
N ASP A 428 7.88 -1.47 19.60
CA ASP A 428 7.75 -1.69 18.16
C ASP A 428 9.10 -1.49 17.46
N PRO A 429 9.56 -2.42 16.62
CA PRO A 429 10.65 -2.14 15.71
C PRO A 429 10.18 -1.12 14.67
N VAL A 430 11.03 -0.14 14.37
CA VAL A 430 10.73 0.93 13.42
C VAL A 430 11.86 1.01 12.40
N LEU A 431 11.48 1.07 11.12
CA LEU A 431 12.38 1.31 10.01
C LEU A 431 11.89 2.56 9.26
N ASN A 432 12.58 3.67 9.46
CA ASN A 432 12.43 4.84 8.59
C ASN A 432 13.38 4.68 7.41
N GLN A 433 12.92 4.98 6.19
CA GLN A 433 13.73 4.81 4.99
C GLN A 433 13.46 5.92 3.97
N SER A 434 14.47 6.22 3.17
CA SER A 434 14.38 7.12 2.02
C SER A 434 15.24 6.57 0.88
N VAL A 435 14.72 6.61 -0.34
CA VAL A 435 15.36 6.05 -1.54
C VAL A 435 15.61 7.14 -2.58
N GLY A 436 16.79 7.15 -3.18
CA GLY A 436 17.19 8.09 -4.22
C GLY A 436 17.67 9.43 -3.70
N GLY A 437 18.40 9.44 -2.58
CA GLY A 437 19.10 10.63 -2.11
C GLY A 437 20.39 10.92 -2.91
N PRO A 438 20.81 12.20 -3.01
CA PRO A 438 22.05 12.60 -3.67
C PRO A 438 23.30 12.01 -3.02
N GLU A 439 23.30 11.93 -1.69
CA GLU A 439 24.47 11.48 -0.92
C GLU A 439 24.56 9.96 -0.86
N ASN A 440 23.41 9.28 -0.78
CA ASN A 440 23.34 7.83 -0.80
C ASN A 440 22.00 7.37 -1.38
N PHE A 441 22.02 6.30 -2.17
CA PHE A 441 20.82 5.76 -2.81
C PHE A 441 19.79 5.26 -1.79
N TYR A 442 20.24 4.66 -0.69
CA TYR A 442 19.35 4.15 0.35
C TYR A 442 19.76 4.69 1.72
N MET A 443 18.89 5.52 2.29
CA MET A 443 18.99 6.00 3.67
C MET A 443 18.03 5.21 4.54
N TYR A 444 18.47 4.82 5.73
CA TYR A 444 17.65 4.09 6.69
C TYR A 444 17.96 4.48 8.13
N GLN A 445 16.96 4.34 8.99
CA GLN A 445 17.08 4.42 10.44
C GLN A 445 16.27 3.27 11.02
N LEU A 446 16.98 2.29 11.55
CA LEU A 446 16.45 1.17 12.30
C LEU A 446 16.49 1.52 13.79
N GLY A 447 15.35 1.41 14.45
CA GLY A 447 15.25 1.66 15.89
C GLY A 447 14.12 0.89 16.54
N VAL A 448 13.92 1.16 17.82
CA VAL A 448 12.82 0.64 18.63
C VAL A 448 12.05 1.82 19.20
N MET A 449 10.74 1.79 19.03
CA MET A 449 9.83 2.74 19.65
C MET A 449 9.20 2.09 20.88
N GLY A 450 9.45 2.66 22.05
CA GLY A 450 8.76 2.29 23.28
C GLY A 450 7.58 3.22 23.54
N THR A 451 6.39 2.63 23.69
CA THR A 451 5.15 3.35 23.94
C THR A 451 4.59 2.97 25.31
N ALA A 452 4.08 3.98 26.02
CA ALA A 452 3.36 3.82 27.27
C ALA A 452 2.00 4.51 27.18
N ASP A 453 0.95 3.76 27.49
CA ASP A 453 -0.43 4.21 27.47
C ASP A 453 -1.02 4.15 28.87
N LEU A 454 -1.69 5.23 29.30
CA LEU A 454 -2.34 5.36 30.60
C LEU A 454 -3.78 5.87 30.42
N TRP A 455 -4.75 5.01 30.73
CA TRP A 455 -6.16 5.37 30.84
C TRP A 455 -6.43 5.99 32.21
N VAL A 456 -6.60 7.32 32.23
CA VAL A 456 -6.94 8.09 33.43
C VAL A 456 -8.42 7.89 33.79
N THR A 457 -9.27 7.85 32.75
CA THR A 457 -10.70 7.50 32.82
C THR A 457 -11.03 6.57 31.66
N ASP A 458 -12.27 6.12 31.50
CA ASP A 458 -12.66 5.31 30.34
C ASP A 458 -12.63 6.07 29.01
N HIS A 459 -12.55 7.41 29.08
CA HIS A 459 -12.53 8.32 27.93
C HIS A 459 -11.20 9.02 27.72
N LEU A 460 -10.40 9.21 28.78
CA LEU A 460 -9.16 9.97 28.76
C LEU A 460 -7.93 9.05 28.72
N LEU A 461 -7.28 8.99 27.55
CA LEU A 461 -6.04 8.27 27.31
C LEU A 461 -4.87 9.24 27.21
N THR A 462 -3.90 9.09 28.09
CA THR A 462 -2.59 9.75 27.98
C THR A 462 -1.59 8.75 27.40
N THR A 463 -0.89 9.15 26.35
CA THR A 463 0.07 8.28 25.67
C THR A 463 1.38 9.02 25.42
N GLY A 464 2.50 8.31 25.54
CA GLY A 464 3.82 8.82 25.20
C GLY A 464 4.63 7.76 24.48
N SER A 465 5.44 8.17 23.50
CA SER A 465 6.32 7.26 22.76
C SER A 465 7.73 7.84 22.64
N VAL A 466 8.73 7.03 22.94
CA VAL A 466 10.15 7.36 22.84
C VAL A 466 10.78 6.45 21.79
N PHE A 467 11.47 7.04 20.83
CA PHE A 467 12.24 6.30 19.85
C PHE A 467 13.70 6.20 20.30
N ALA A 468 14.29 5.01 20.15
CA ALA A 468 15.70 4.75 20.34
C ALA A 468 16.30 4.16 19.06
N ASN A 469 17.30 4.83 18.53
CA ASN A 469 18.05 4.45 17.34
C ASN A 469 18.96 3.25 17.65
N ILE A 470 18.98 2.27 16.75
CA ILE A 470 19.90 1.12 16.79
C ILE A 470 20.99 1.30 15.75
N ALA A 471 20.60 1.59 14.51
CA ALA A 471 21.52 1.75 13.39
C ALA A 471 20.90 2.67 12.35
N ASN A 472 21.68 3.64 11.87
CA ASN A 472 21.27 4.51 10.79
C ASN A 472 22.48 4.91 9.93
N ASN A 473 22.21 5.49 8.77
CA ASN A 473 23.24 6.07 7.89
C ASN A 473 22.92 7.52 7.49
N TYR A 474 22.15 8.23 8.33
CA TYR A 474 21.76 9.62 8.11
C TYR A 474 22.90 10.62 8.40
N ASP A 475 24.01 10.15 8.96
CA ASP A 475 25.27 10.89 9.08
C ASP A 475 25.89 11.24 7.71
N LYS A 476 25.60 10.44 6.68
CA LYS A 476 26.02 10.70 5.28
C LYS A 476 25.25 11.84 4.62
N PHE A 477 24.23 12.36 5.29
CA PHE A 477 23.37 13.40 4.76
C PHE A 477 24.04 14.78 4.92
N ASN A 478 24.62 15.31 3.85
CA ASN A 478 25.45 16.52 3.91
C ASN A 478 24.70 17.80 3.53
N TYR A 479 23.48 17.71 2.97
CA TYR A 479 22.71 18.87 2.54
C TYR A 479 21.65 19.30 3.58
N THR A 480 21.97 20.31 4.40
CA THR A 480 21.10 20.80 5.51
C THR A 480 20.30 22.06 5.20
N ASN A 481 20.65 22.79 4.13
CA ASN A 481 19.94 23.98 3.70
C ASN A 481 19.17 23.67 2.41
N PRO A 482 17.84 23.84 2.36
CA PRO A 482 17.12 23.73 1.10
C PRO A 482 17.65 24.78 0.10
N PRO A 483 17.41 24.59 -1.21
CA PRO A 483 17.72 25.63 -2.18
C PRO A 483 16.93 26.90 -1.81
N LYS A 484 17.38 28.07 -2.29
CA LYS A 484 16.68 29.34 -2.05
C LYS A 484 15.33 29.45 -2.78
N ASP A 485 14.84 28.34 -3.34
CA ASP A 485 13.73 28.26 -4.28
C ASP A 485 12.37 28.14 -3.59
N SER A 486 12.25 27.51 -2.42
CA SER A 486 10.96 27.44 -1.71
C SER A 486 10.80 28.57 -0.69
N HIS A 487 9.66 29.26 -0.76
CA HIS A 487 9.26 30.34 0.15
C HIS A 487 8.29 29.91 1.25
N LEU A 488 7.85 28.64 1.22
CA LEU A 488 6.95 28.08 2.23
C LEU A 488 7.67 27.84 3.56
N PRO A 489 6.97 27.96 4.70
CA PRO A 489 7.50 27.52 5.98
C PRO A 489 7.92 26.05 5.93
N ARG A 490 9.10 25.74 6.46
CA ARG A 490 9.65 24.37 6.47
C ARG A 490 8.92 23.52 7.51
N VAL A 491 7.94 22.72 7.09
CA VAL A 491 7.09 21.91 7.99
C VAL A 491 7.42 20.41 7.95
N ARG A 492 8.04 19.92 6.88
CA ARG A 492 8.48 18.52 6.70
C ARG A 492 9.95 18.42 6.27
N THR A 493 10.50 19.44 5.63
CA THR A 493 11.89 19.41 5.16
C THR A 493 12.94 19.46 6.28
N HIS A 494 12.53 19.68 7.53
CA HIS A 494 13.38 19.51 8.72
C HIS A 494 13.50 18.05 9.22
N VAL A 495 12.90 17.07 8.53
CA VAL A 495 12.90 15.65 8.96
C VAL A 495 14.31 15.13 9.26
N ARG A 496 15.32 15.62 8.56
CA ARG A 496 16.72 15.19 8.67
C ARG A 496 17.29 15.52 10.04
N GLU A 497 17.05 16.74 10.51
CA GLU A 497 17.53 17.23 11.79
C GLU A 497 16.84 16.52 12.97
N TYR A 498 15.58 16.10 12.79
CA TYR A 498 14.89 15.29 13.79
C TYR A 498 15.48 13.89 13.93
N VAL A 499 15.73 13.20 12.81
CA VAL A 499 16.16 11.78 12.82
C VAL A 499 17.64 11.58 13.15
N GLN A 500 18.45 12.64 13.18
CA GLN A 500 19.86 12.57 13.63
C GLN A 500 20.01 12.28 15.13
N ASN A 501 18.95 12.48 15.93
CA ASN A 501 18.99 12.20 17.36
C ASN A 501 18.90 10.70 17.62
N ASP A 502 19.81 10.17 18.45
CA ASP A 502 19.80 8.74 18.82
C ASP A 502 18.60 8.36 19.69
N VAL A 503 18.11 9.28 20.51
CA VAL A 503 16.91 9.07 21.34
C VAL A 503 16.07 10.33 21.34
N TYR A 504 14.77 10.20 21.05
CA TYR A 504 13.86 11.34 21.07
C TYR A 504 12.42 10.97 21.41
N VAL A 505 11.67 11.94 21.95
CA VAL A 505 10.23 11.81 22.20
C VAL A 505 9.48 12.00 20.88
N ASN A 506 8.87 10.92 20.40
CA ASN A 506 8.06 10.92 19.18
C ASN A 506 6.74 11.65 19.42
N ASN A 507 6.00 11.26 20.47
CA ASN A 507 4.77 11.92 20.89
C ASN A 507 4.62 11.84 22.42
N LEU A 508 3.81 12.74 22.97
CA LEU A 508 3.34 12.74 24.35
C LEU A 508 2.06 13.59 24.40
N GLN A 509 0.91 12.94 24.36
CA GLN A 509 -0.39 13.60 24.20
C GLN A 509 -1.48 12.97 25.09
N ALA A 510 -2.44 13.80 25.50
CA ALA A 510 -3.68 13.36 26.13
C ALA A 510 -4.83 13.43 25.12
N ASN A 511 -5.73 12.46 25.17
CA ASN A 511 -6.81 12.27 24.20
C ASN A 511 -8.09 11.93 24.95
N TYR A 512 -9.17 12.67 24.71
CA TYR A 512 -10.50 12.37 25.20
C TYR A 512 -11.36 11.84 24.05
N PHE A 513 -11.82 10.59 24.16
CA PHE A 513 -12.64 9.94 23.14
C PHE A 513 -14.10 9.83 23.58
N GLN A 514 -15.03 10.10 22.66
CA GLN A 514 -16.46 10.01 22.92
C GLN A 514 -17.22 9.41 21.74
N TYR A 515 -18.15 8.51 22.03
CA TYR A 515 -19.21 8.10 21.13
C TYR A 515 -20.49 8.86 21.49
N PHE A 516 -21.09 9.56 20.53
CA PHE A 516 -22.29 10.38 20.74
C PHE A 516 -23.59 9.69 20.32
N GLY A 517 -23.53 8.46 19.81
CA GLY A 517 -24.68 7.76 19.27
C GLY A 517 -24.84 7.93 17.75
N ASN A 518 -25.60 7.03 17.13
CA ASN A 518 -25.98 7.10 15.70
C ASN A 518 -24.80 7.27 14.73
N GLY A 519 -23.69 6.59 15.01
CA GLY A 519 -22.48 6.67 14.18
C GLY A 519 -21.65 7.95 14.32
N PHE A 520 -21.93 8.81 15.31
CA PHE A 520 -21.08 9.97 15.62
C PHE A 520 -20.02 9.64 16.66
N TYR A 521 -18.77 9.93 16.30
CA TYR A 521 -17.59 9.81 17.16
C TYR A 521 -16.90 11.16 17.25
N GLY A 522 -16.30 11.45 18.41
CA GLY A 522 -15.49 12.63 18.61
C GLY A 522 -14.23 12.35 19.39
N GLN A 523 -13.23 13.20 19.18
CA GLN A 523 -12.06 13.27 20.02
C GLN A 523 -11.57 14.70 20.20
N VAL A 524 -10.96 14.95 21.35
CA VAL A 524 -10.17 16.16 21.64
C VAL A 524 -8.80 15.71 22.13
N TYR A 525 -7.74 16.30 21.62
CA TYR A 525 -6.38 15.92 21.96
C TYR A 525 -5.46 17.13 22.13
N GLY A 526 -4.40 16.96 22.91
CA GLY A 526 -3.37 17.98 23.06
C GLY A 526 -2.07 17.46 23.67
N GLY A 527 -0.98 18.16 23.37
CA GLY A 527 0.39 17.81 23.79
C GLY A 527 1.36 17.83 22.61
N TYR A 528 2.38 16.97 22.66
CA TYR A 528 3.25 16.68 21.52
C TYR A 528 2.60 15.62 20.64
N LEU A 529 2.05 16.04 19.50
CA LEU A 529 1.18 15.22 18.66
C LEU A 529 1.99 14.28 17.75
N GLU A 530 3.10 14.81 17.21
CA GLU A 530 4.05 14.09 16.37
C GLU A 530 5.46 14.64 16.59
N THR A 531 6.47 14.02 15.96
CA THR A 531 7.89 14.41 16.10
C THR A 531 8.13 15.90 15.83
N MET A 532 7.40 16.48 14.88
CA MET A 532 7.62 17.84 14.39
C MET A 532 6.67 18.88 14.97
N PHE A 533 5.51 18.49 15.50
CA PHE A 533 4.47 19.42 15.93
C PHE A 533 3.84 19.00 17.25
N GLY A 534 3.53 19.99 18.08
CA GLY A 534 2.67 19.85 19.25
C GLY A 534 1.60 20.93 19.23
N GLY A 535 0.54 20.76 19.99
CA GLY A 535 -0.61 21.66 19.99
C GLY A 535 -1.84 21.01 20.57
N ALA A 536 -3.00 21.49 20.14
CA ALA A 536 -4.29 20.91 20.49
C ALA A 536 -5.23 20.91 19.29
N GLY A 537 -6.15 19.96 19.27
CA GLY A 537 -7.13 19.82 18.21
C GLY A 537 -8.34 18.98 18.62
N ALA A 538 -9.32 18.95 17.73
CA ALA A 538 -10.50 18.13 17.86
C ALA A 538 -10.87 17.53 16.50
N GLU A 539 -11.50 16.36 16.53
CA GLU A 539 -12.05 15.69 15.36
C GLU A 539 -13.44 15.16 15.68
N VAL A 540 -14.36 15.27 14.72
CA VAL A 540 -15.65 14.58 14.72
C VAL A 540 -15.77 13.75 13.45
N LEU A 541 -16.29 12.53 13.59
CA LEU A 541 -16.56 11.61 12.49
C LEU A 541 -18.01 11.15 12.55
N TYR A 542 -18.71 11.26 11.42
CA TYR A 542 -19.95 10.56 11.18
C TYR A 542 -19.71 9.37 10.25
N ARG A 543 -19.95 8.16 10.75
CA ARG A 543 -19.76 6.91 10.01
C ARG A 543 -20.79 5.88 10.47
N PRO A 544 -21.92 5.68 9.77
CA PRO A 544 -22.89 4.62 10.11
C PRO A 544 -22.31 3.21 9.91
N VAL A 545 -22.86 2.21 10.59
CA VAL A 545 -22.46 0.80 10.43
C VAL A 545 -22.71 0.36 8.99
N ASP A 546 -21.72 -0.30 8.38
CA ASP A 546 -21.77 -0.82 7.01
C ASP A 546 -22.13 0.19 5.92
N SER A 547 -21.94 1.47 6.21
CA SER A 547 -22.08 2.54 5.22
C SER A 547 -20.88 2.58 4.28
N ASN A 548 -21.18 2.82 3.00
CA ASN A 548 -20.20 3.09 1.95
C ASN A 548 -19.66 4.53 2.00
N TRP A 549 -20.07 5.34 2.97
CA TRP A 549 -19.61 6.71 3.12
C TRP A 549 -19.45 7.12 4.58
N ALA A 550 -18.54 8.07 4.82
CA ALA A 550 -18.33 8.73 6.09
C ALA A 550 -17.87 10.18 5.89
N PHE A 551 -18.05 11.02 6.90
CA PHE A 551 -17.60 12.41 6.90
C PHE A 551 -16.85 12.72 8.18
N GLY A 552 -15.62 13.21 8.05
CA GLY A 552 -14.79 13.68 9.16
C GLY A 552 -14.55 15.17 9.08
N LEU A 553 -14.50 15.84 10.22
CA LEU A 553 -14.06 17.22 10.35
C LEU A 553 -13.01 17.29 11.46
N ASP A 554 -11.84 17.83 11.16
CA ASP A 554 -10.81 18.10 12.15
C ASP A 554 -10.38 19.57 12.14
N ALA A 555 -10.01 20.09 13.31
CA ALA A 555 -9.49 21.44 13.49
C ALA A 555 -8.41 21.44 14.57
N ASN A 556 -7.27 22.07 14.26
CA ASN A 556 -6.06 22.02 15.07
C ASN A 556 -5.39 23.39 15.11
N TYR A 557 -4.76 23.67 16.24
CA TYR A 557 -3.79 24.75 16.38
C TYR A 557 -2.48 24.16 16.89
N VAL A 558 -1.43 24.26 16.08
CA VAL A 558 -0.16 23.58 16.33
C VAL A 558 1.01 24.54 16.25
N LYS A 559 2.06 24.21 16.99
CA LYS A 559 3.36 24.85 16.97
C LYS A 559 4.42 23.83 16.57
N GLN A 560 5.36 24.27 15.75
CA GLN A 560 6.47 23.43 15.34
C GLN A 560 7.40 23.22 16.55
N ARG A 561 7.86 21.98 16.73
CA ARG A 561 8.83 21.60 17.74
C ARG A 561 10.22 22.02 17.28
N ASP A 562 11.15 22.21 18.21
CA ASP A 562 12.53 22.52 17.86
C ASP A 562 13.30 21.23 17.52
N TRP A 563 14.15 21.25 16.50
CA TRP A 563 14.87 20.06 16.02
C TRP A 563 16.35 20.02 16.44
N ARG A 564 16.87 21.08 17.08
CA ARG A 564 18.32 21.30 17.26
C ARG A 564 19.01 20.26 18.15
N SER A 565 18.29 19.66 19.08
CA SER A 565 18.77 18.60 19.96
C SER A 565 17.61 17.79 20.53
N ALA A 566 17.87 16.59 21.03
CA ALA A 566 16.87 15.79 21.74
C ALA A 566 16.21 16.54 22.92
N GLN A 567 16.95 17.42 23.60
CA GLN A 567 16.39 18.27 24.66
C GLN A 567 15.55 19.41 24.08
N ASP A 568 15.97 20.01 22.97
CA ASP A 568 15.23 21.08 22.32
C ASP A 568 13.93 20.58 21.66
N MET A 569 13.84 19.31 21.27
CA MET A 569 12.59 18.68 20.81
C MET A 569 11.43 18.73 21.80
N MET A 570 11.70 19.10 23.06
CA MET A 570 10.70 19.39 24.09
C MET A 570 10.35 20.89 24.19
N LYS A 571 10.79 21.71 23.23
CA LYS A 571 10.49 23.13 23.08
C LYS A 571 9.79 23.37 21.75
N PHE A 572 9.18 24.54 21.63
CA PHE A 572 8.55 25.00 20.39
C PHE A 572 9.37 26.11 19.75
N THR A 573 9.32 26.18 18.42
CA THR A 573 9.77 27.34 17.67
C THR A 573 8.70 28.44 17.70
N ASP A 574 9.00 29.58 17.08
CA ASP A 574 8.04 30.68 16.93
C ASP A 574 6.96 30.39 15.87
N TYR A 575 7.14 29.35 15.05
CA TYR A 575 6.17 29.00 14.01
C TYR A 575 4.94 28.32 14.60
N SER A 576 3.76 28.89 14.30
CA SER A 576 2.47 28.34 14.69
C SER A 576 1.47 28.45 13.54
N VAL A 577 0.59 27.46 13.42
CA VAL A 577 -0.34 27.36 12.31
C VAL A 577 -1.67 26.74 12.76
N LYS A 578 -2.76 27.19 12.14
CA LYS A 578 -4.06 26.54 12.23
C LYS A 578 -4.17 25.56 11.06
N THR A 579 -4.60 24.34 11.30
CA THR A 579 -4.78 23.34 10.23
C THR A 579 -6.01 22.51 10.53
N GLY A 580 -6.72 22.09 9.49
CA GLY A 580 -7.97 21.37 9.65
C GLY A 580 -8.62 21.06 8.31
N HIS A 581 -9.34 19.95 8.25
CA HIS A 581 -9.89 19.42 7.01
C HIS A 581 -11.32 18.91 7.20
N LEU A 582 -12.15 19.17 6.20
CA LEU A 582 -13.35 18.38 5.96
C LEU A 582 -12.97 17.23 5.04
N THR A 583 -13.21 16.00 5.48
CA THR A 583 -12.86 14.79 4.73
C THR A 583 -14.10 13.95 4.45
N ALA A 584 -14.35 13.67 3.17
CA ALA A 584 -15.32 12.69 2.74
C ALA A 584 -14.62 11.36 2.43
N TYR A 585 -15.20 10.27 2.91
CA TYR A 585 -14.76 8.90 2.63
C TYR A 585 -15.86 8.20 1.84
N TRP A 586 -15.48 7.51 0.78
CA TRP A 586 -16.42 6.82 -0.09
C TRP A 586 -15.85 5.48 -0.58
N THR A 587 -16.62 4.42 -0.40
CA THR A 587 -16.37 3.08 -0.94
C THR A 587 -17.40 2.83 -2.05
N PRO A 588 -17.05 2.93 -3.34
CA PRO A 588 -18.00 2.79 -4.43
C PRO A 588 -18.66 1.41 -4.43
N SER A 589 -19.97 1.34 -4.65
CA SER A 589 -20.70 0.06 -4.66
C SER A 589 -20.23 -0.92 -5.75
N PHE A 590 -19.68 -0.40 -6.85
CA PHE A 590 -19.10 -1.17 -7.95
C PHE A 590 -17.64 -1.60 -7.70
N ALA A 591 -17.01 -1.12 -6.62
CA ALA A 591 -15.62 -1.39 -6.27
C ALA A 591 -15.47 -1.40 -4.74
N GLN A 592 -16.03 -2.43 -4.09
CA GLN A 592 -16.15 -2.50 -2.61
C GLN A 592 -14.80 -2.54 -1.87
N ASP A 593 -13.71 -2.88 -2.58
CA ASP A 593 -12.36 -2.91 -2.03
C ASP A 593 -11.58 -1.60 -2.29
N VAL A 594 -12.23 -0.58 -2.85
CA VAL A 594 -11.63 0.72 -3.14
C VAL A 594 -12.17 1.78 -2.19
N LEU A 595 -11.27 2.45 -1.48
CA LEU A 595 -11.55 3.63 -0.69
C LEU A 595 -11.10 4.88 -1.42
N VAL A 596 -12.02 5.81 -1.63
CA VAL A 596 -11.73 7.18 -2.06
C VAL A 596 -11.87 8.09 -0.85
N LYS A 597 -10.83 8.87 -0.57
CA LYS A 597 -10.80 9.87 0.49
C LYS A 597 -10.50 11.23 -0.14
N ALA A 598 -11.39 12.17 0.07
CA ALA A 598 -11.26 13.54 -0.42
C ALA A 598 -11.27 14.49 0.77
N SER A 599 -10.15 15.19 1.00
CA SER A 599 -9.99 16.15 2.08
C SER A 599 -9.87 17.56 1.49
N VAL A 600 -10.52 18.55 2.09
CA VAL A 600 -10.38 19.97 1.75
C VAL A 600 -10.15 20.79 3.02
N GLY A 601 -9.19 21.70 2.99
CA GLY A 601 -8.79 22.41 4.20
C GLY A 601 -7.52 23.23 4.09
N GLN A 602 -6.95 23.53 5.26
CA GLN A 602 -5.68 24.26 5.40
C GLN A 602 -4.59 23.31 5.94
N TYR A 603 -3.45 23.30 5.26
CA TYR A 603 -2.30 22.42 5.52
C TYR A 603 -1.29 23.09 6.46
N LEU A 604 -0.24 22.35 6.82
CA LEU A 604 0.75 22.78 7.81
C LEU A 604 1.56 24.01 7.41
N ALA A 605 1.83 24.22 6.12
CA ALA A 605 2.55 25.42 5.66
C ALA A 605 1.63 26.66 5.61
N GLY A 606 0.33 26.51 5.87
CA GLY A 606 -0.68 27.57 5.87
C GLY A 606 -1.44 27.71 4.55
N ASP A 607 -1.02 26.97 3.54
CA ASP A 607 -1.66 26.85 2.23
C ASP A 607 -3.00 26.09 2.33
N LYS A 608 -3.92 26.39 1.41
CA LYS A 608 -5.28 25.85 1.38
C LYS A 608 -5.51 25.09 0.09
N GLY A 609 -6.18 23.95 0.19
CA GLY A 609 -6.42 23.12 -0.97
C GLY A 609 -7.12 21.82 -0.67
N GLY A 610 -6.91 20.84 -1.55
CA GLY A 610 -7.55 19.54 -1.47
C GLY A 610 -6.58 18.38 -1.70
N THR A 611 -6.77 17.31 -0.94
CA THR A 611 -6.09 16.02 -1.11
C THR A 611 -7.11 15.01 -1.62
N LEU A 612 -6.76 14.32 -2.72
CA LEU A 612 -7.45 13.12 -3.17
C LEU A 612 -6.56 11.91 -2.92
N GLU A 613 -7.08 10.94 -2.18
CA GLU A 613 -6.43 9.66 -1.92
C GLU A 613 -7.33 8.52 -2.42
N ILE A 614 -6.75 7.57 -3.15
CA ILE A 614 -7.42 6.37 -3.62
C ILE A 614 -6.60 5.18 -3.15
N ALA A 615 -7.24 4.26 -2.43
CA ALA A 615 -6.61 3.07 -1.88
C ALA A 615 -7.41 1.82 -2.25
N LYS A 616 -6.72 0.79 -2.73
CA LYS A 616 -7.29 -0.53 -3.00
C LYS A 616 -6.82 -1.54 -1.98
N ARG A 617 -7.75 -2.31 -1.44
CA ARG A 617 -7.52 -3.47 -0.59
C ARG A 617 -7.57 -4.76 -1.41
N PHE A 618 -6.73 -5.73 -1.05
CA PHE A 618 -6.71 -7.07 -1.62
C PHE A 618 -7.18 -8.10 -0.59
N ASP A 619 -7.51 -9.33 -1.02
CA ASP A 619 -8.05 -10.37 -0.14
C ASP A 619 -7.16 -10.70 1.06
N SER A 620 -5.84 -10.56 0.89
CA SER A 620 -4.87 -10.73 1.97
C SER A 620 -4.87 -9.62 3.02
N GLY A 621 -5.64 -8.54 2.83
CA GLY A 621 -5.61 -7.33 3.66
C GLY A 621 -4.49 -6.35 3.31
N VAL A 622 -3.64 -6.66 2.32
CA VAL A 622 -2.69 -5.69 1.75
C VAL A 622 -3.49 -4.53 1.15
N VAL A 623 -3.04 -3.31 1.39
CA VAL A 623 -3.62 -2.09 0.81
C VAL A 623 -2.56 -1.37 0.00
N VAL A 624 -2.88 -1.01 -1.22
CA VAL A 624 -2.04 -0.14 -2.07
C VAL A 624 -2.81 1.15 -2.31
N GLY A 625 -2.21 2.28 -1.97
CA GLY A 625 -2.84 3.59 -2.11
C GLY A 625 -1.95 4.62 -2.76
N GLY A 626 -2.58 5.64 -3.32
CA GLY A 626 -1.93 6.82 -3.88
C GLY A 626 -2.70 8.08 -3.52
N TYR A 627 -1.99 9.18 -3.32
CA TYR A 627 -2.58 10.47 -3.01
C TYR A 627 -1.92 11.60 -3.78
N ALA A 628 -2.70 12.66 -4.03
CA ALA A 628 -2.25 13.92 -4.59
C ALA A 628 -2.93 15.08 -3.86
N THR A 629 -2.15 16.10 -3.51
CA THR A 629 -2.60 17.30 -2.81
C THR A 629 -2.28 18.53 -3.64
N ILE A 630 -3.31 19.26 -4.06
CA ILE A 630 -3.19 20.52 -4.80
C ILE A 630 -3.65 21.65 -3.89
N THR A 631 -2.86 22.72 -3.79
CA THR A 631 -3.15 23.88 -2.94
C THR A 631 -3.01 25.19 -3.70
N ASP A 632 -3.28 26.30 -3.03
CA ASP A 632 -3.18 27.67 -3.55
C ASP A 632 -1.75 28.23 -3.60
N ALA A 633 -0.75 27.50 -3.11
CA ALA A 633 0.65 27.87 -3.25
C ALA A 633 1.09 27.73 -4.72
N SER A 634 1.83 28.72 -5.20
CA SER A 634 2.35 28.77 -6.58
C SER A 634 3.49 27.76 -6.79
N PRO A 635 3.76 27.34 -8.05
CA PRO A 635 4.91 26.49 -8.37
C PRO A 635 6.24 27.07 -7.85
N ASP A 636 6.43 28.39 -7.99
CA ASP A 636 7.59 29.11 -7.44
C ASP A 636 7.70 28.99 -5.91
N GLU A 637 6.59 28.96 -5.17
CA GLU A 637 6.60 28.79 -3.71
C GLU A 637 6.85 27.34 -3.28
N TYR A 638 6.37 26.37 -4.07
CA TYR A 638 6.59 24.94 -3.86
C TYR A 638 8.04 24.52 -4.11
N GLY A 639 8.73 25.17 -5.06
CA GLY A 639 10.03 24.75 -5.57
C GLY A 639 9.88 23.61 -6.59
N GLU A 640 10.87 22.71 -6.69
CA GLU A 640 10.79 21.56 -7.63
C GLU A 640 9.55 20.68 -7.37
N GLY A 641 8.63 20.69 -8.34
CA GLY A 641 7.37 19.95 -8.36
C GLY A 641 6.16 20.81 -7.96
N ASP A 642 5.07 20.74 -8.72
CA ASP A 642 3.92 21.66 -8.56
C ASP A 642 2.95 21.30 -7.43
N PHE A 643 3.00 20.06 -6.94
CA PHE A 643 2.05 19.55 -5.95
C PHE A 643 2.58 18.32 -5.19
N THR A 644 2.07 18.11 -3.97
CA THR A 644 2.49 16.97 -3.14
C THR A 644 1.78 15.70 -3.59
N LYS A 645 2.54 14.63 -3.84
CA LYS A 645 2.00 13.32 -4.29
C LYS A 645 2.79 12.16 -3.69
N GLY A 646 2.15 11.01 -3.53
CA GLY A 646 2.82 9.82 -3.02
C GLY A 646 1.99 8.57 -3.21
N VAL A 647 2.65 7.43 -3.04
CA VAL A 647 2.03 6.10 -3.06
C VAL A 647 2.52 5.31 -1.86
N TYR A 648 1.73 4.36 -1.40
CA TYR A 648 2.09 3.53 -0.27
C TYR A 648 1.52 2.12 -0.39
N VAL A 649 2.19 1.18 0.27
CA VAL A 649 1.72 -0.19 0.46
C VAL A 649 1.66 -0.45 1.97
N SER A 650 0.49 -0.86 2.46
CA SER A 650 0.32 -1.31 3.84
C SER A 650 0.07 -2.81 3.86
N VAL A 651 0.92 -3.52 4.59
CA VAL A 651 0.99 -4.98 4.62
C VAL A 651 0.66 -5.46 6.04
N PRO A 652 -0.39 -6.28 6.21
CA PRO A 652 -0.68 -6.90 7.50
C PRO A 652 0.46 -7.81 7.96
N LEU A 653 0.84 -7.70 9.23
CA LEU A 653 1.95 -8.49 9.79
C LEU A 653 1.57 -9.94 10.06
N ASP A 654 0.26 -10.24 10.17
CA ASP A 654 -0.24 -11.62 10.34
C ASP A 654 0.06 -12.54 9.16
N LEU A 655 0.36 -11.96 7.98
CA LEU A 655 0.85 -12.70 6.82
C LEU A 655 2.24 -13.31 7.05
N PHE A 656 3.02 -12.78 8.00
CA PHE A 656 4.43 -13.17 8.23
C PHE A 656 4.75 -13.51 9.69
N SER A 657 3.81 -13.32 10.62
CA SER A 657 4.01 -13.65 12.04
C SER A 657 3.60 -15.09 12.37
N SER A 658 4.11 -15.60 13.49
CA SER A 658 3.80 -16.95 13.99
C SER A 658 2.41 -17.08 14.62
N GLY A 659 1.77 -15.95 14.95
CA GLY A 659 0.43 -15.87 15.53
C GLY A 659 -0.41 -14.77 14.86
N PRO A 660 -1.75 -14.81 15.03
CA PRO A 660 -2.63 -13.75 14.54
C PRO A 660 -2.28 -12.38 15.16
N THR A 661 -2.36 -11.33 14.36
CA THR A 661 -2.21 -9.94 14.82
C THR A 661 -3.00 -8.99 13.92
N ARG A 662 -3.37 -7.83 14.45
CA ARG A 662 -3.99 -6.74 13.68
C ARG A 662 -2.97 -5.69 13.22
N SER A 663 -1.70 -5.84 13.59
CA SER A 663 -0.62 -4.91 13.24
C SER A 663 -0.33 -4.92 11.75
N ARG A 664 0.11 -3.76 11.23
CA ARG A 664 0.44 -3.58 9.81
C ARG A 664 1.77 -2.84 9.69
N ALA A 665 2.58 -3.23 8.72
CA ALA A 665 3.69 -2.42 8.24
C ALA A 665 3.21 -1.52 7.10
N ALA A 666 3.83 -0.37 6.91
CA ALA A 666 3.58 0.50 5.77
C ALA A 666 4.91 0.93 5.13
N ILE A 667 4.94 0.91 3.81
CA ILE A 667 6.05 1.40 2.99
C ILE A 667 5.48 2.47 2.09
N GLY A 668 5.93 3.72 2.28
CA GLY A 668 5.55 4.86 1.47
C GLY A 668 6.67 5.24 0.49
N TRP A 669 6.27 5.79 -0.65
CA TRP A 669 7.14 6.44 -1.60
C TRP A 669 6.56 7.80 -1.99
N THR A 670 7.32 8.86 -1.71
CA THR A 670 7.01 10.24 -2.07
C THR A 670 8.17 10.72 -2.94
N PRO A 671 7.96 11.03 -4.24
CA PRO A 671 9.05 11.34 -5.16
C PRO A 671 9.94 12.50 -4.67
N LEU A 672 9.31 13.56 -4.16
CA LEU A 672 9.94 14.69 -3.48
C LEU A 672 9.13 15.07 -2.23
N THR A 673 9.77 15.03 -1.06
CA THR A 673 9.17 15.54 0.17
C THR A 673 9.33 17.05 0.22
N ARG A 674 8.26 17.78 -0.09
CA ARG A 674 8.15 19.25 -0.01
C ARG A 674 7.23 19.68 1.13
N ASP A 675 7.18 20.97 1.40
CA ASP A 675 6.47 21.54 2.56
C ASP A 675 5.00 21.89 2.31
N GLY A 676 4.60 22.15 1.05
CA GLY A 676 3.21 22.44 0.70
C GLY A 676 2.30 21.19 0.72
N GLY A 677 1.01 21.38 1.01
CA GLY A 677 0.01 20.31 1.00
C GLY A 677 0.22 19.22 2.05
N GLN A 678 0.95 19.51 3.13
CA GLN A 678 1.28 18.55 4.19
C GLN A 678 0.25 18.55 5.31
N GLN A 679 -0.37 17.40 5.57
CA GLN A 679 -1.31 17.23 6.68
C GLN A 679 -0.57 16.99 8.00
N LEU A 680 -1.20 17.38 9.12
CA LEU A 680 -0.74 17.06 10.47
C LEU A 680 -0.79 15.54 10.71
N GLY A 681 0.33 14.96 11.13
CA GLY A 681 0.36 13.58 11.62
C GLY A 681 -0.33 13.50 12.98
N ARG A 682 -1.32 12.61 13.09
CA ARG A 682 -2.08 12.39 14.33
C ARG A 682 -1.97 10.93 14.72
N LYS A 683 -1.61 10.65 15.98
CA LYS A 683 -1.50 9.26 16.48
C LYS A 683 -2.83 8.50 16.37
N PHE A 684 -3.95 9.19 16.58
CA PHE A 684 -5.29 8.63 16.49
C PHE A 684 -6.13 9.43 15.48
N GLY A 685 -6.57 8.78 14.41
CA GLY A 685 -7.59 9.29 13.50
C GLY A 685 -8.90 8.52 13.68
N LEU A 686 -10.03 9.21 13.84
CA LEU A 686 -11.31 8.54 14.11
C LEU A 686 -11.71 7.55 13.00
N TYR A 687 -11.35 7.83 11.75
CA TYR A 687 -11.66 6.93 10.64
C TYR A 687 -10.94 5.58 10.76
N ASP A 688 -9.67 5.58 11.15
CA ASP A 688 -8.89 4.36 11.33
C ASP A 688 -9.31 3.59 12.59
N MET A 689 -9.60 4.32 13.67
CA MET A 689 -10.12 3.76 14.92
C MET A 689 -11.49 3.10 14.75
N THR A 690 -12.29 3.55 13.78
CA THR A 690 -13.63 3.02 13.52
C THR A 690 -13.69 2.02 12.37
N SER A 691 -12.53 1.48 11.97
CA SER A 691 -12.39 0.54 10.87
C SER A 691 -13.30 -0.69 10.98
N ASP A 692 -13.52 -1.19 12.19
CA ASP A 692 -14.38 -2.35 12.50
C ASP A 692 -15.86 -2.14 12.13
N ARG A 693 -16.30 -0.91 11.86
CA ARG A 693 -17.68 -0.63 11.43
C ARG A 693 -17.97 -1.09 10.00
N ASN A 694 -16.93 -1.33 9.18
CA ASN A 694 -17.08 -1.84 7.82
C ASN A 694 -17.00 -3.38 7.81
N VAL A 695 -18.04 -4.05 7.31
CA VAL A 695 -18.09 -5.53 7.14
C VAL A 695 -16.95 -6.10 6.29
N ASN A 696 -16.42 -5.32 5.35
CA ASN A 696 -15.30 -5.72 4.50
C ASN A 696 -13.94 -5.37 5.12
N PHE A 697 -13.92 -4.86 6.35
CA PHE A 697 -12.66 -4.71 7.06
C PHE A 697 -12.06 -6.09 7.32
N ARG A 698 -10.85 -6.28 6.82
CA ARG A 698 -10.17 -7.57 6.82
C ARG A 698 -8.71 -7.43 7.08
#